data_AF-A0A9P3NNJ2-F1
#
_entry.id   AF-A0A9P3NNJ2-F1
#
_cell.length_a   1.000
_cell.length_b   1.000
_cell.length_c   1.000
_cell.angle_alpha   90.00
_cell.angle_beta   90.00
_cell.angle_gamma   90.00
#
_symmetry.space_group_name_H-M   'P 1'
#
loop_
_entity.id
_entity.type
_entity.pdbx_description
1 polymer ?
#
loop_
_entity_poly.entity_id
_entity_poly.type
_entity_poly.pdbx_seq_one_letter_code
_entity_poly.pdbx_strand_id
1 'polypeptide(L)'
;MGSQQPFESTEKSARSSSSQDSSVGRTPFPTMASQQQSTGPVAQPPKGLFLALLAFRLINSLAVQTYFNPDEFWQGPEVAHRMVFGYGYLTWEWQPEWAARSFLHPMLFAAGYQLLALLRFDTPWLVRHSPRFIQASIASVADLRLYVLTQRLFPSNPSAAAWALACNLCCWFLFFCATRTFSNSLEASLAVIALSFWPWRRLQRVLQGGREGGAQGRGQEKQEEDGSVTHSGSNIVTNPGANRPLALALAAAACMVRPTSTPFWLPLGLHELLLLLVGGTLKGGKKSRGGWEWLWLLVLEVLPIGVTAVAISVAIDSWQYGRPMVFTPLNLLHFNIHLKGSSLYGSNPWHWYWSQGLIAMHASFFPLACLGLLWCSSFQSSSSSYNAPRYKNTRWLQNTLQHMQQCLIWCSVRLPFLLALWLPLFYSFSDHKEHRFILLSLPLLNTYTGLALSLLQSWLTTTNPASNNHNTTVDSNPLTFSQPKTSNSSRTPNPSQTPSSTQTSNSTPECNPSHSNPGSQAWRAFLAPFLRPWSPLFRVLLLAAFLPHLLAALYLSTTHQRGAVAVMPFLSREINEILQKRTMISGALGTDSVNSGSSGIDTLNRGRIEGQGADTIGGGEGLQRQMRRGARKGENGSLFLRRLKKGRGVEVLFLMPCHSTPFHSHIHDLAARLTMLSCAPTITSHPNGSITVSRETEFEDMLSDPHAFLAARYSLHPSTRGCALAATDGCKPAYKGDTAQAAKEAAPSVCEAESNRGGMCLEQKQVDHGVGERELPDLVVAFDTEENLLLPFLECAGYKEVARFFHAHFPVDRELQGHVLVYRKHLVLW
;
A
#
# COMPACT_ATOMS: atom_id res chain seq x y z
N MET A 1 35.14 62.61 23.05
CA MET A 1 34.51 63.13 24.28
C MET A 1 34.04 61.91 25.07
N GLY A 2 34.54 61.59 26.26
CA GLY A 2 35.63 62.20 27.04
C GLY A 2 35.41 61.93 28.53
N SER A 3 36.45 61.47 29.24
CA SER A 3 36.58 61.41 30.73
C SER A 3 35.52 60.60 31.53
N GLN A 4 35.84 59.91 32.63
CA GLN A 4 37.12 59.77 33.35
C GLN A 4 37.15 58.43 34.14
N GLN A 5 38.38 58.07 34.54
CA GLN A 5 38.79 56.95 35.40
C GLN A 5 38.65 57.34 36.91
N PRO A 6 39.17 56.60 37.93
CA PRO A 6 38.83 55.24 38.41
C PRO A 6 38.80 55.18 39.99
N PHE A 7 39.14 54.01 40.58
CA PHE A 7 39.63 53.76 41.98
C PHE A 7 38.59 53.69 43.14
N GLU A 8 38.53 52.54 43.85
CA GLU A 8 39.04 52.25 45.22
C GLU A 8 38.06 52.68 46.35
N SER A 9 37.96 52.06 47.55
CA SER A 9 38.64 50.91 48.19
C SER A 9 37.76 50.29 49.31
N THR A 10 38.10 49.08 49.75
CA THR A 10 37.95 48.51 51.13
C THR A 10 36.76 48.90 52.03
N GLU A 11 36.03 47.89 52.53
CA GLU A 11 36.13 47.49 53.96
C GLU A 11 35.51 46.11 54.27
N LYS A 12 35.98 45.46 55.34
CA LYS A 12 35.41 44.22 55.90
C LYS A 12 34.61 44.58 57.16
N SER A 13 33.38 44.08 57.29
CA SER A 13 32.82 43.77 58.61
C SER A 13 31.81 42.64 58.54
N ALA A 14 31.71 41.86 59.61
CA ALA A 14 30.95 40.61 59.66
C ALA A 14 29.56 40.79 60.27
N ARG A 15 28.56 40.11 59.73
CA ARG A 15 27.47 39.54 60.55
C ARG A 15 26.68 38.46 59.82
N SER A 16 26.20 37.51 60.61
CA SER A 16 25.34 36.39 60.23
C SER A 16 23.87 36.79 60.15
N SER A 17 23.18 36.42 59.07
CA SER A 17 21.70 36.41 59.04
C SER A 17 21.15 35.49 57.94
N SER A 18 20.53 34.40 58.41
CA SER A 18 19.19 33.92 58.01
C SER A 18 18.78 33.86 56.53
N SER A 19 18.73 32.61 56.04
CA SER A 19 17.81 32.06 55.06
C SER A 19 16.51 32.84 54.75
N GLN A 20 16.30 33.16 53.46
CA GLN A 20 14.98 33.11 52.82
C GLN A 20 15.11 32.50 51.42
N ASP A 21 14.69 31.25 51.27
CA ASP A 21 14.49 30.61 49.96
C ASP A 21 13.28 31.24 49.26
N SER A 22 13.44 31.59 47.98
CA SER A 22 12.33 31.98 47.10
C SER A 22 12.12 30.91 46.02
N SER A 23 11.35 29.88 46.39
CA SER A 23 11.05 28.74 45.53
C SER A 23 10.09 29.12 44.38
N VAL A 24 10.63 29.39 43.19
CA VAL A 24 9.83 29.43 41.96
C VAL A 24 9.36 28.02 41.62
N GLY A 25 8.06 27.77 41.75
CA GLY A 25 7.49 26.43 41.67
C GLY A 25 7.61 25.79 40.28
N ARG A 26 8.46 24.78 40.15
CA ARG A 26 8.28 23.74 39.11
C ARG A 26 7.14 22.84 39.54
N THR A 27 6.10 22.74 38.71
CA THR A 27 5.03 21.76 38.90
C THR A 27 5.59 20.34 38.84
N PRO A 28 5.41 19.51 39.89
CA PRO A 28 5.82 18.12 39.84
C PRO A 28 4.79 17.30 39.05
N PHE A 29 5.18 16.81 37.87
CA PHE A 29 4.45 15.71 37.26
C PHE A 29 4.54 14.49 38.19
N PRO A 30 3.42 13.79 38.49
CA PRO A 30 3.44 12.69 39.43
C PRO A 30 4.25 11.52 38.85
N THR A 31 5.35 11.19 39.51
CA THR A 31 6.10 9.97 39.22
C THR A 31 5.24 8.79 39.65
N MET A 32 4.58 8.12 38.70
CA MET A 32 3.84 6.90 39.02
C MET A 32 4.79 5.86 39.62
N ALA A 33 4.38 5.29 40.75
CA ALA A 33 5.20 4.36 41.52
C ALA A 33 5.70 3.20 40.65
N SER A 34 6.98 2.88 40.79
CA SER A 34 7.66 1.83 40.04
C SER A 34 7.21 0.43 40.49
N GLN A 35 6.05 -0.01 40.00
CA GLN A 35 5.73 -1.44 40.01
C GLN A 35 6.80 -2.17 39.19
N GLN A 36 7.46 -3.14 39.82
CA GLN A 36 8.41 -4.04 39.15
C GLN A 36 7.66 -4.91 38.14
N GLN A 37 7.54 -4.43 36.91
CA GLN A 37 6.90 -5.17 35.83
C GLN A 37 7.83 -6.30 35.35
N SER A 38 7.46 -7.54 35.69
CA SER A 38 8.03 -8.73 35.07
C SER A 38 7.87 -8.67 33.55
N THR A 39 8.94 -8.93 32.81
CA THR A 39 8.93 -8.90 31.34
C THR A 39 8.25 -10.15 30.76
N GLY A 40 6.93 -10.20 30.90
CA GLY A 40 6.10 -11.26 30.34
C GLY A 40 6.23 -11.38 28.81
N PRO A 41 5.89 -12.55 28.24
CA PRO A 41 5.87 -12.74 26.79
C PRO A 41 4.93 -11.74 26.11
N VAL A 42 5.24 -11.35 24.87
CA VAL A 42 4.39 -10.48 24.07
C VAL A 42 2.98 -11.06 24.00
N ALA A 43 1.98 -10.28 24.44
CA ALA A 43 0.59 -10.72 24.50
C ALA A 43 0.11 -11.14 23.10
N GLN A 44 -0.27 -12.40 22.94
CA GLN A 44 -0.71 -12.94 21.66
C GLN A 44 -1.94 -12.18 21.15
N PRO A 45 -2.06 -11.93 19.83
CA PRO A 45 -3.24 -11.28 19.28
C PRO A 45 -4.49 -12.13 19.57
N PRO A 46 -5.67 -11.52 19.77
CA PRO A 46 -6.90 -12.25 20.03
C PRO A 46 -7.22 -13.28 18.93
N LYS A 47 -7.63 -14.49 19.35
CA LYS A 47 -8.06 -15.54 18.41
C LYS A 47 -9.23 -15.03 17.58
N GLY A 48 -9.10 -15.04 16.26
CA GLY A 48 -10.10 -14.52 15.32
C GLY A 48 -9.90 -13.05 14.90
N LEU A 49 -8.98 -12.29 15.50
CA LEU A 49 -8.71 -10.90 15.08
C LEU A 49 -8.34 -10.81 13.59
N PHE A 50 -7.56 -11.77 13.08
CA PHE A 50 -7.25 -11.85 11.64
C PHE A 50 -8.50 -11.94 10.76
N LEU A 51 -9.49 -12.77 11.14
CA LEU A 51 -10.72 -12.94 10.35
C LEU A 51 -11.57 -11.67 10.39
N ALA A 52 -11.62 -10.96 11.52
CA ALA A 52 -12.27 -9.66 11.63
C ALA A 52 -11.60 -8.59 10.74
N LEU A 53 -10.26 -8.56 10.70
CA LEU A 53 -9.49 -7.66 9.84
C LEU A 53 -9.64 -8.00 8.35
N LEU A 54 -9.66 -9.29 8.00
CA LEU A 54 -9.91 -9.76 6.64
C LEU A 54 -11.32 -9.37 6.17
N ALA A 55 -12.34 -9.63 6.99
CA ALA A 55 -13.71 -9.20 6.70
C ALA A 55 -13.81 -7.67 6.54
N PHE A 56 -13.19 -6.90 7.44
CA PHE A 56 -13.12 -5.44 7.34
C PHE A 56 -12.46 -4.99 6.02
N ARG A 57 -11.31 -5.55 5.64
CA ARG A 57 -10.61 -5.15 4.40
C ARG A 57 -11.33 -5.60 3.14
N LEU A 58 -12.01 -6.75 3.14
CA LEU A 58 -12.86 -7.17 2.04
C LEU A 58 -14.07 -6.22 1.87
N ILE A 59 -14.76 -5.86 2.97
CA ILE A 59 -15.86 -4.88 2.94
C ILE A 59 -15.36 -3.50 2.48
N ASN A 60 -14.22 -3.03 3.00
CA ASN A 60 -13.57 -1.79 2.57
C ASN A 60 -13.27 -1.81 1.06
N SER A 61 -12.77 -2.92 0.51
CA SER A 61 -12.46 -3.03 -0.93
C SER A 61 -13.68 -2.92 -1.85
N LEU A 62 -14.89 -3.21 -1.33
CA LEU A 62 -16.18 -3.03 -2.00
C LEU A 62 -16.81 -1.64 -1.74
N ALA A 63 -16.47 -1.01 -0.62
CA ALA A 63 -16.88 0.35 -0.26
C ALA A 63 -16.10 1.41 -1.07
N VAL A 64 -14.87 1.12 -1.49
CA VAL A 64 -14.10 1.96 -2.42
C VAL A 64 -14.64 1.78 -3.84
N GLN A 65 -15.44 2.72 -4.32
CA GLN A 65 -16.17 2.69 -5.60
C GLN A 65 -15.69 3.75 -6.61
N THR A 66 -14.59 4.44 -6.29
CA THR A 66 -14.11 5.60 -7.03
C THR A 66 -12.78 5.35 -7.74
N TYR A 67 -12.44 6.20 -8.70
CA TYR A 67 -11.10 6.31 -9.28
C TYR A 67 -10.15 7.08 -8.34
N PHE A 68 -8.85 7.11 -8.67
CA PHE A 68 -7.87 7.98 -8.01
C PHE A 68 -6.66 8.27 -8.92
N ASN A 69 -6.10 7.25 -9.56
CA ASN A 69 -4.90 7.38 -10.38
C ASN A 69 -4.79 6.19 -11.37
N PRO A 70 -4.29 6.40 -12.61
CA PRO A 70 -4.25 5.36 -13.63
C PRO A 70 -3.49 4.09 -13.22
N ASP A 71 -2.42 4.18 -12.43
CA ASP A 71 -1.59 3.01 -12.10
C ASP A 71 -2.36 1.91 -11.35
N GLU A 72 -3.51 2.23 -10.74
CA GLU A 72 -4.38 1.23 -10.08
C GLU A 72 -4.77 0.10 -11.04
N PHE A 73 -4.96 0.43 -12.32
CA PHE A 73 -5.37 -0.50 -13.37
C PHE A 73 -4.21 -0.81 -14.32
N TRP A 74 -3.50 0.24 -14.74
CA TRP A 74 -2.52 0.20 -15.83
C TRP A 74 -1.13 -0.31 -15.43
N GLN A 75 -0.85 -0.46 -14.12
CA GLN A 75 0.35 -1.15 -13.60
C GLN A 75 0.03 -2.46 -12.85
N GLY A 76 -1.17 -3.01 -13.02
CA GLY A 76 -1.60 -4.22 -12.31
C GLY A 76 -2.72 -4.98 -13.06
N PRO A 77 -4.01 -4.77 -12.73
CA PRO A 77 -5.14 -5.51 -13.29
C PRO A 77 -5.21 -5.63 -14.82
N GLU A 78 -4.98 -4.57 -15.60
CA GLU A 78 -5.05 -4.65 -17.08
C GLU A 78 -3.91 -5.52 -17.66
N VAL A 79 -2.71 -5.37 -17.09
CA VAL A 79 -1.52 -6.15 -17.46
C VAL A 79 -1.75 -7.62 -17.12
N ALA A 80 -2.19 -7.89 -15.89
CA ALA A 80 -2.53 -9.22 -15.40
C ALA A 80 -3.66 -9.89 -16.21
N HIS A 81 -4.67 -9.11 -16.62
CA HIS A 81 -5.74 -9.59 -17.48
C HIS A 81 -5.19 -10.06 -18.82
N ARG A 82 -4.35 -9.24 -19.48
CA ARG A 82 -3.74 -9.62 -20.76
C ARG A 82 -2.81 -10.82 -20.64
N MET A 83 -2.06 -10.95 -19.55
CA MET A 83 -1.19 -12.11 -19.28
C MET A 83 -1.95 -13.44 -19.24
N VAL A 84 -3.18 -13.45 -18.70
CA VAL A 84 -3.98 -14.68 -18.53
C VAL A 84 -4.90 -14.93 -19.72
N PHE A 85 -5.62 -13.90 -20.17
CA PHE A 85 -6.67 -14.06 -21.18
C PHE A 85 -6.18 -13.80 -22.62
N GLY A 86 -4.97 -13.26 -22.79
CA GLY A 86 -4.35 -13.02 -24.10
C GLY A 86 -4.84 -11.78 -24.86
N TYR A 87 -5.74 -10.99 -24.27
CA TYR A 87 -6.27 -9.74 -24.84
C TYR A 87 -6.37 -8.63 -23.80
N GLY A 88 -6.40 -7.38 -24.28
CA GLY A 88 -6.31 -6.16 -23.46
C GLY A 88 -5.27 -5.20 -24.00
N TYR A 89 -5.12 -4.03 -23.38
CA TYR A 89 -4.17 -2.99 -23.78
C TYR A 89 -2.95 -2.97 -22.84
N LEU A 90 -1.76 -2.69 -23.37
CA LEU A 90 -0.54 -2.43 -22.60
C LEU A 90 -0.08 -1.00 -22.90
N THR A 91 0.27 -0.27 -21.85
CA THR A 91 0.89 1.05 -21.99
C THR A 91 2.32 0.91 -22.53
N TRP A 92 2.87 2.01 -23.03
CA TRP A 92 4.24 2.08 -23.56
C TRP A 92 5.30 1.56 -22.56
N GLU A 93 5.06 1.71 -21.25
CA GLU A 93 5.95 1.25 -20.17
C GLU A 93 6.20 -0.27 -20.19
N TRP A 94 5.23 -1.03 -20.71
CA TRP A 94 5.22 -2.50 -20.82
C TRP A 94 5.60 -3.00 -22.21
N GLN A 95 5.97 -2.11 -23.13
CA GLN A 95 6.52 -2.53 -24.42
C GLN A 95 7.98 -2.96 -24.24
N PRO A 96 8.46 -3.99 -24.96
CA PRO A 96 9.82 -4.52 -24.78
C PRO A 96 10.92 -3.46 -24.91
N GLU A 97 10.71 -2.45 -25.75
CA GLU A 97 11.64 -1.36 -26.08
C GLU A 97 12.02 -0.56 -24.84
N TRP A 98 11.04 -0.28 -23.99
CA TRP A 98 11.20 0.48 -22.76
C TRP A 98 11.47 -0.42 -21.56
N ALA A 99 10.69 -1.50 -21.43
CA ALA A 99 10.71 -2.44 -20.31
C ALA A 99 10.90 -1.75 -18.94
N ALA A 100 10.07 -0.75 -18.65
CA ALA A 100 10.25 0.19 -17.54
C ALA A 100 9.61 -0.28 -16.22
N ARG A 101 8.80 -1.34 -16.27
CA ARG A 101 8.04 -1.89 -15.12
C ARG A 101 8.31 -3.39 -14.95
N SER A 102 8.38 -3.85 -13.70
CA SER A 102 8.50 -5.28 -13.41
C SER A 102 7.14 -5.97 -13.42
N PHE A 103 7.08 -7.17 -14.01
CA PHE A 103 5.88 -8.02 -14.02
C PHE A 103 5.58 -8.65 -12.65
N LEU A 104 6.49 -8.56 -11.67
CA LEU A 104 6.30 -9.09 -10.31
C LEU A 104 4.98 -8.65 -9.64
N HIS A 105 4.56 -7.40 -9.83
CA HIS A 105 3.32 -6.87 -9.26
C HIS A 105 2.06 -7.37 -10.02
N PRO A 106 1.94 -7.21 -11.36
CA PRO A 106 0.85 -7.84 -12.12
C PRO A 106 0.71 -9.36 -11.92
N MET A 107 1.82 -10.09 -11.77
CA MET A 107 1.80 -11.56 -11.59
C MET A 107 0.99 -12.01 -10.37
N LEU A 108 0.94 -11.21 -9.32
CA LEU A 108 0.10 -11.47 -8.13
C LEU A 108 -1.39 -11.57 -8.51
N PHE A 109 -1.86 -10.65 -9.35
CA PHE A 109 -3.26 -10.63 -9.83
C PHE A 109 -3.48 -11.65 -10.95
N ALA A 110 -2.48 -11.87 -11.81
CA ALA A 110 -2.51 -12.89 -12.86
C ALA A 110 -2.68 -14.29 -12.27
N ALA A 111 -2.05 -14.61 -11.13
CA ALA A 111 -2.28 -15.86 -10.42
C ALA A 111 -3.75 -16.02 -9.97
N GLY A 112 -4.38 -14.94 -9.51
CA GLY A 112 -5.80 -14.91 -9.16
C GLY A 112 -6.72 -15.12 -10.37
N TYR A 113 -6.46 -14.43 -11.47
CA TYR A 113 -7.18 -14.60 -12.73
C TYR A 113 -7.01 -16.00 -13.32
N GLN A 114 -5.81 -16.56 -13.26
CA GLN A 114 -5.54 -17.93 -13.69
C GLN A 114 -6.35 -18.93 -12.86
N LEU A 115 -6.46 -18.73 -11.54
CA LEU A 115 -7.29 -19.56 -10.68
C LEU A 115 -8.79 -19.47 -11.06
N LEU A 116 -9.31 -18.26 -11.29
CA LEU A 116 -10.70 -18.07 -11.75
C LEU A 116 -10.95 -18.77 -13.10
N ALA A 117 -10.05 -18.62 -14.07
CA ALA A 117 -10.16 -19.22 -15.39
C ALA A 117 -10.05 -20.76 -15.35
N LEU A 118 -9.20 -21.32 -14.48
CA LEU A 118 -9.10 -22.76 -14.24
C LEU A 118 -10.37 -23.33 -13.59
N LEU A 119 -10.98 -22.60 -12.66
CA LEU A 119 -12.22 -22.98 -11.98
C LEU A 119 -13.50 -22.65 -12.78
N ARG A 120 -13.40 -21.99 -13.94
CA ARG A 120 -14.54 -21.48 -14.73
C ARG A 120 -15.43 -20.48 -13.97
N PHE A 121 -14.82 -19.69 -13.10
CA PHE A 121 -15.44 -18.59 -12.36
C PHE A 121 -14.94 -17.21 -12.80
N ASP A 122 -14.39 -17.13 -14.01
CA ASP A 122 -13.97 -15.92 -14.76
C ASP A 122 -15.17 -15.06 -15.22
N THR A 123 -16.13 -14.82 -14.33
CA THR A 123 -17.22 -13.85 -14.59
C THR A 123 -16.67 -12.41 -14.57
N PRO A 124 -17.24 -11.47 -15.35
CA PRO A 124 -16.80 -10.08 -15.34
C PRO A 124 -16.82 -9.42 -13.96
N TRP A 125 -17.72 -9.84 -13.07
CA TRP A 125 -17.75 -9.35 -11.69
C TRP A 125 -16.57 -9.86 -10.87
N LEU A 126 -16.23 -11.16 -10.94
CA LEU A 126 -15.10 -11.73 -10.22
C LEU A 126 -13.75 -11.25 -10.78
N VAL A 127 -13.61 -11.12 -12.10
CA VAL A 127 -12.41 -10.56 -12.74
C VAL A 127 -12.20 -9.09 -12.35
N ARG A 128 -13.27 -8.30 -12.22
CA ARG A 128 -13.17 -6.90 -11.76
C ARG A 128 -12.71 -6.77 -10.31
N HIS A 129 -13.26 -7.55 -9.38
CA HIS A 129 -13.05 -7.34 -7.94
C HIS A 129 -11.91 -8.17 -7.32
N SER A 130 -11.55 -9.32 -7.91
CA SER A 130 -10.53 -10.22 -7.35
C SER A 130 -9.14 -9.58 -7.12
N PRO A 131 -8.63 -8.65 -7.94
CA PRO A 131 -7.35 -7.99 -7.64
C PRO A 131 -7.38 -7.22 -6.31
N ARG A 132 -8.47 -6.50 -6.06
CA ARG A 132 -8.69 -5.78 -4.80
C ARG A 132 -8.92 -6.72 -3.61
N PHE A 133 -9.54 -7.89 -3.81
CA PHE A 133 -9.65 -8.92 -2.76
C PHE A 133 -8.29 -9.52 -2.36
N ILE A 134 -7.41 -9.75 -3.34
CA ILE A 134 -6.03 -10.21 -3.08
C ILE A 134 -5.28 -9.13 -2.28
N GLN A 135 -5.32 -7.89 -2.74
CA GLN A 135 -4.68 -6.76 -2.06
C GLN A 135 -5.27 -6.51 -0.65
N ALA A 136 -6.59 -6.61 -0.48
CA ALA A 136 -7.26 -6.53 0.82
C ALA A 136 -6.84 -7.65 1.78
N SER A 137 -6.62 -8.86 1.27
CA SER A 137 -6.11 -9.98 2.06
C SER A 137 -4.70 -9.67 2.59
N ILE A 138 -3.82 -9.15 1.74
CA ILE A 138 -2.45 -8.74 2.12
C ILE A 138 -2.49 -7.57 3.12
N ALA A 139 -3.34 -6.57 2.89
CA ALA A 139 -3.55 -5.46 3.82
C ALA A 139 -4.03 -5.92 5.21
N SER A 140 -4.92 -6.93 5.28
CA SER A 140 -5.39 -7.49 6.56
C SER A 140 -4.28 -8.20 7.36
N VAL A 141 -3.31 -8.81 6.66
CA VAL A 141 -2.09 -9.35 7.29
C VAL A 141 -1.22 -8.20 7.78
N ALA A 142 -1.05 -7.13 7.01
CA ALA A 142 -0.29 -5.95 7.44
C ALA A 142 -0.91 -5.26 8.66
N ASP A 143 -2.24 -5.12 8.74
CA ASP A 143 -2.93 -4.59 9.93
C ASP A 143 -2.65 -5.44 11.19
N LEU A 144 -2.76 -6.76 11.09
CA LEU A 144 -2.43 -7.66 12.20
C LEU A 144 -0.94 -7.56 12.59
N ARG A 145 -0.05 -7.42 11.60
CA ARG A 145 1.38 -7.25 11.84
C ARG A 145 1.72 -5.88 12.41
N LEU A 146 0.94 -4.84 12.14
CA LEU A 146 1.06 -3.53 12.77
C LEU A 146 0.72 -3.59 14.26
N TYR A 147 -0.35 -4.30 14.63
CA TYR A 147 -0.70 -4.55 16.03
C TYR A 147 0.47 -5.24 16.77
N VAL A 148 1.00 -6.33 16.20
CA VAL A 148 2.16 -7.07 16.75
C VAL A 148 3.44 -6.21 16.79
N LEU A 149 3.69 -5.40 15.76
CA LEU A 149 4.81 -4.46 15.72
C LEU A 149 4.70 -3.43 16.87
N THR A 150 3.52 -2.85 17.08
CA THR A 150 3.29 -1.84 18.12
C THR A 150 3.50 -2.44 19.52
N GLN A 151 3.04 -3.66 19.79
CA GLN A 151 3.34 -4.38 21.04
C GLN A 151 4.84 -4.65 21.24
N ARG A 152 5.58 -4.86 20.13
CA ARG A 152 7.04 -5.07 20.17
C ARG A 152 7.80 -3.79 20.47
N LEU A 153 7.38 -2.67 19.90
CA LEU A 153 7.94 -1.33 20.12
C LEU A 153 7.63 -0.80 21.53
N PHE A 154 6.39 -0.96 22.02
CA PHE A 154 5.91 -0.39 23.29
C PHE A 154 5.42 -1.47 24.29
N PRO A 155 6.28 -2.40 24.77
CA PRO A 155 5.87 -3.47 25.69
C PRO A 155 5.20 -2.97 26.98
N SER A 156 5.66 -1.85 27.53
CA SER A 156 5.13 -1.24 28.75
C SER A 156 3.74 -0.62 28.56
N ASN A 157 3.25 -0.51 27.32
CA ASN A 157 1.92 0.01 27.02
C ASN A 157 1.22 -0.88 25.97
N PRO A 158 0.60 -2.00 26.38
CA PRO A 158 -0.11 -2.90 25.46
C PRO A 158 -1.35 -2.25 24.82
N SER A 159 -1.96 -1.26 25.48
CA SER A 159 -3.12 -0.52 24.97
C SER A 159 -2.78 0.33 23.73
N ALA A 160 -1.52 0.77 23.60
CA ALA A 160 -1.05 1.50 22.43
C ALA A 160 -1.24 0.71 21.12
N ALA A 161 -1.14 -0.63 21.15
CA ALA A 161 -1.31 -1.46 19.97
C ALA A 161 -2.77 -1.50 19.47
N ALA A 162 -3.74 -1.51 20.39
CA ALA A 162 -5.16 -1.45 20.04
C ALA A 162 -5.51 -0.09 19.42
N TRP A 163 -5.03 1.01 20.03
CA TRP A 163 -5.20 2.35 19.48
C TRP A 163 -4.50 2.55 18.14
N ALA A 164 -3.28 2.04 17.97
CA ALA A 164 -2.55 2.12 16.69
C ALA A 164 -3.28 1.40 15.56
N LEU A 165 -3.87 0.22 15.84
CA LEU A 165 -4.71 -0.49 14.90
C LEU A 165 -5.97 0.33 14.55
N ALA A 166 -6.66 0.90 15.54
CA ALA A 166 -7.82 1.75 15.30
C ALA A 166 -7.47 2.97 14.41
N CYS A 167 -6.34 3.66 14.68
CA CYS A 167 -5.83 4.71 13.82
C CYS A 167 -5.51 4.19 12.40
N ASN A 168 -4.94 3.00 12.24
CA ASN A 168 -4.61 2.46 10.92
C ASN A 168 -5.83 2.07 10.07
N LEU A 169 -6.90 1.57 10.71
CA LEU A 169 -8.16 1.24 10.04
C LEU A 169 -8.98 2.49 9.71
N CYS A 170 -8.94 3.52 10.58
CA CYS A 170 -9.69 4.77 10.38
C CYS A 170 -8.93 5.84 9.60
N CYS A 171 -7.60 5.76 9.45
CA CYS A 171 -6.81 6.73 8.71
C CYS A 171 -7.30 6.82 7.25
N TRP A 172 -7.93 7.94 6.90
CA TRP A 172 -8.64 8.11 5.63
C TRP A 172 -7.85 7.66 4.39
N PHE A 173 -6.56 8.01 4.29
CA PHE A 173 -5.75 7.66 3.13
C PHE A 173 -5.41 6.17 3.07
N LEU A 174 -5.24 5.51 4.23
CA LEU A 174 -5.08 4.05 4.31
C LEU A 174 -6.39 3.30 4.10
N PHE A 175 -7.52 3.85 4.54
CA PHE A 175 -8.85 3.33 4.20
C PHE A 175 -9.09 3.40 2.67
N PHE A 176 -8.67 4.51 2.06
CA PHE A 176 -8.87 4.80 0.64
C PHE A 176 -7.89 4.05 -0.29
N CYS A 177 -6.63 3.84 0.12
CA CYS A 177 -5.58 3.27 -0.75
C CYS A 177 -5.18 1.82 -0.45
N ALA A 178 -5.27 1.33 0.80
CA ALA A 178 -4.61 0.06 1.16
C ALA A 178 -5.15 -1.17 0.41
N THR A 179 -6.42 -1.11 -0.02
CA THR A 179 -7.10 -2.16 -0.81
C THR A 179 -7.10 -1.90 -2.32
N ARG A 180 -6.66 -0.72 -2.78
CA ARG A 180 -6.42 -0.40 -4.20
C ARG A 180 -5.13 -1.08 -4.67
N THR A 181 -5.13 -1.53 -5.92
CA THR A 181 -4.07 -2.32 -6.56
C THR A 181 -2.87 -1.51 -7.01
N PHE A 182 -2.36 -0.63 -6.13
CA PHE A 182 -1.10 0.07 -6.36
C PHE A 182 0.10 -0.75 -5.87
N SER A 183 1.21 -0.68 -6.61
CA SER A 183 2.50 -1.18 -6.15
C SER A 183 2.92 -0.55 -4.82
N ASN A 184 2.56 0.72 -4.56
CA ASN A 184 2.75 1.38 -3.26
C ASN A 184 1.93 0.75 -2.11
N SER A 185 0.72 0.26 -2.38
CA SER A 185 -0.12 -0.39 -1.37
C SER A 185 0.41 -1.78 -1.00
N LEU A 186 0.96 -2.51 -1.97
CA LEU A 186 1.69 -3.75 -1.73
C LEU A 186 2.99 -3.48 -0.97
N GLU A 187 3.79 -2.51 -1.41
CA GLU A 187 5.03 -2.06 -0.75
C GLU A 187 4.79 -1.72 0.74
N ALA A 188 3.83 -0.85 1.03
CA ALA A 188 3.48 -0.44 2.39
C ALA A 188 3.07 -1.64 3.26
N SER A 189 2.31 -2.58 2.68
CA SER A 189 1.89 -3.80 3.38
C SER A 189 3.06 -4.74 3.67
N LEU A 190 3.89 -5.03 2.66
CA LEU A 190 5.08 -5.88 2.80
C LEU A 190 6.05 -5.33 3.84
N ALA A 191 6.26 -4.01 3.85
CA ALA A 191 7.15 -3.37 4.80
C ALA A 191 6.65 -3.44 6.24
N VAL A 192 5.36 -3.21 6.51
CA VAL A 192 4.80 -3.41 7.87
C VAL A 192 4.96 -4.87 8.33
N ILE A 193 4.73 -5.83 7.43
CA ILE A 193 4.93 -7.25 7.72
C ILE A 193 6.41 -7.53 8.02
N ALA A 194 7.34 -7.05 7.19
CA ALA A 194 8.79 -7.20 7.37
C ALA A 194 9.29 -6.56 8.69
N LEU A 195 8.90 -5.32 8.97
CA LEU A 195 9.23 -4.59 10.20
C LEU A 195 8.69 -5.31 11.44
N SER A 196 7.53 -5.97 11.35
CA SER A 196 7.03 -6.79 12.46
C SER A 196 7.98 -7.95 12.81
N PHE A 197 8.69 -8.52 11.83
CA PHE A 197 9.68 -9.58 12.04
C PHE A 197 11.09 -9.07 12.39
N TRP A 198 11.37 -7.78 12.22
CA TRP A 198 12.67 -7.16 12.47
C TRP A 198 13.12 -7.34 13.95
N PRO A 199 14.41 -7.58 14.23
CA PRO A 199 14.89 -7.98 15.56
C PRO A 199 15.10 -6.80 16.54
N TRP A 200 14.13 -5.87 16.65
CA TRP A 200 14.18 -4.64 17.47
C TRP A 200 14.77 -4.82 18.90
N ARG A 201 14.57 -5.98 19.54
CA ARG A 201 15.05 -6.29 20.90
C ARG A 201 16.35 -7.09 21.00
N ARG A 202 16.87 -7.69 19.92
CA ARG A 202 18.27 -8.22 19.91
C ARG A 202 19.20 -7.07 20.28
N LEU A 203 18.93 -5.93 19.67
CA LEU A 203 19.59 -4.68 19.91
C LEU A 203 19.47 -4.15 21.34
N GLN A 204 18.43 -4.50 22.09
CA GLN A 204 18.25 -4.07 23.49
C GLN A 204 18.95 -5.00 24.50
N ARG A 205 19.09 -6.30 24.21
CA ARG A 205 19.73 -7.26 25.12
C ARG A 205 21.26 -7.34 24.98
N VAL A 206 21.83 -6.97 23.84
CA VAL A 206 23.29 -6.74 23.72
C VAL A 206 23.76 -5.63 24.67
N LEU A 207 22.85 -4.75 25.13
CA LEU A 207 23.14 -3.54 25.91
C LEU A 207 23.14 -3.76 27.41
N GLN A 208 22.31 -4.69 27.89
CA GLN A 208 22.17 -4.93 29.32
C GLN A 208 23.38 -5.65 29.92
N GLY A 209 24.30 -6.14 29.07
CA GLY A 209 25.47 -6.91 29.46
C GLY A 209 25.05 -8.24 30.06
N GLY A 210 25.16 -9.32 29.30
CA GLY A 210 24.77 -10.66 29.77
C GLY A 210 25.53 -11.06 31.04
N ARG A 211 24.96 -10.76 32.20
CA ARG A 211 25.20 -11.50 33.44
C ARG A 211 24.54 -12.85 33.24
N GLU A 212 25.31 -13.78 32.69
CA GLU A 212 25.09 -15.20 32.95
C GLU A 212 24.99 -15.41 34.47
N GLY A 213 24.13 -16.34 34.87
CA GLY A 213 23.68 -16.47 36.25
C GLY A 213 24.78 -16.89 37.22
N GLY A 214 25.53 -15.91 37.74
CA GLY A 214 26.44 -16.06 38.89
C GLY A 214 25.69 -16.22 40.21
N ALA A 215 24.74 -17.16 40.28
CA ALA A 215 24.07 -17.59 41.50
C ALA A 215 24.60 -18.97 41.90
N GLN A 216 25.92 -19.10 42.00
CA GLN A 216 26.56 -20.34 42.42
C GLN A 216 26.50 -20.45 43.95
N GLY A 217 25.42 -21.07 44.42
CA GLY A 217 25.35 -21.60 45.77
C GLY A 217 26.53 -22.53 46.03
N ARG A 218 27.18 -22.36 47.18
CA ARG A 218 28.41 -23.05 47.55
C ARG A 218 28.05 -24.45 48.06
N GLY A 219 28.36 -25.50 47.29
CA GLY A 219 28.08 -26.90 47.64
C GLY A 219 28.83 -27.89 46.75
N GLN A 220 29.38 -28.92 47.39
CA GLN A 220 30.10 -30.09 46.85
C GLN A 220 29.19 -30.95 45.92
N GLU A 221 29.65 -31.88 45.07
CA GLU A 221 31.00 -32.47 44.84
C GLU A 221 31.13 -33.11 43.42
N LYS A 222 32.28 -33.72 43.15
CA LYS A 222 32.63 -34.65 42.05
C LYS A 222 31.56 -35.76 41.83
N GLN A 223 31.38 -36.47 40.72
CA GLN A 223 32.19 -36.79 39.51
C GLN A 223 31.19 -37.08 38.34
N GLU A 224 31.46 -37.59 37.13
CA GLU A 224 32.61 -38.22 36.45
C GLU A 224 32.60 -37.80 34.94
N GLU A 225 32.94 -38.69 33.99
CA GLU A 225 32.83 -38.53 32.53
C GLU A 225 31.93 -39.64 31.91
N ASP A 226 31.15 -39.34 30.86
CA ASP A 226 31.24 -40.10 29.61
C ASP A 226 30.56 -39.38 28.42
N GLY A 227 31.00 -39.69 27.19
CA GLY A 227 30.82 -38.80 26.04
C GLY A 227 29.63 -39.06 25.10
N SER A 228 29.04 -37.98 24.57
CA SER A 228 28.61 -37.96 23.17
C SER A 228 28.73 -36.55 22.56
N VAL A 229 29.37 -36.45 21.40
CA VAL A 229 29.56 -35.17 20.71
C VAL A 229 28.29 -34.83 19.93
N THR A 230 27.50 -33.90 20.45
CA THR A 230 26.46 -33.20 19.68
C THR A 230 26.81 -31.72 19.57
N HIS A 231 26.73 -31.17 18.35
CA HIS A 231 26.96 -29.75 18.09
C HIS A 231 25.82 -28.90 18.67
N SER A 232 25.84 -28.68 19.99
CA SER A 232 24.89 -27.81 20.66
C SER A 232 25.15 -26.35 20.28
N GLY A 233 24.36 -25.84 19.34
CA GLY A 233 24.35 -24.43 18.96
C GLY A 233 24.07 -23.53 20.17
N SER A 234 24.77 -22.41 20.24
CA SER A 234 24.65 -21.43 21.33
C SER A 234 23.19 -21.02 21.56
N ASN A 235 22.71 -21.15 22.80
CA ASN A 235 21.37 -20.76 23.24
C ASN A 235 21.16 -19.23 23.22
N ILE A 236 21.06 -18.66 22.02
CA ILE A 236 20.62 -17.28 21.82
C ILE A 236 19.11 -17.25 22.10
N VAL A 237 18.73 -16.79 23.30
CA VAL A 237 17.32 -16.62 23.69
C VAL A 237 16.58 -15.77 22.64
N THR A 238 15.81 -16.44 21.78
CA THR A 238 15.13 -15.83 20.65
C THR A 238 14.08 -14.84 21.13
N ASN A 239 14.00 -13.66 20.51
CA ASN A 239 12.85 -12.78 20.69
C ASN A 239 11.63 -13.48 20.04
N PRO A 240 10.57 -13.88 20.77
CA PRO A 240 9.53 -14.77 20.24
C PRO A 240 8.90 -14.24 18.94
N GLY A 241 9.16 -14.94 17.83
CA GLY A 241 8.66 -14.59 16.51
C GLY A 241 9.36 -13.41 15.81
N ALA A 242 10.60 -13.07 16.14
CA ALA A 242 11.46 -12.24 15.27
C ALA A 242 12.23 -13.14 14.29
N ASN A 243 12.35 -12.72 13.03
CA ASN A 243 13.04 -13.47 11.98
C ASN A 243 13.69 -12.49 10.99
N ARG A 244 15.00 -12.25 11.14
CA ARG A 244 15.74 -11.26 10.33
C ARG A 244 15.86 -11.67 8.85
N PRO A 245 16.20 -12.93 8.48
CA PRO A 245 16.15 -13.38 7.09
C PRO A 245 14.79 -13.18 6.43
N LEU A 246 13.68 -13.49 7.12
CA LEU A 246 12.34 -13.25 6.57
C LEU A 246 12.04 -11.75 6.38
N ALA A 247 12.44 -10.91 7.34
CA ALA A 247 12.28 -9.46 7.22
C ALA A 247 13.09 -8.90 6.03
N LEU A 248 14.33 -9.37 5.84
CA LEU A 248 15.19 -9.01 4.70
C LEU A 248 14.62 -9.50 3.37
N ALA A 249 14.06 -10.72 3.31
CA ALA A 249 13.43 -11.25 2.11
C ALA A 249 12.19 -10.47 1.68
N LEU A 250 11.35 -10.07 2.65
CA LEU A 250 10.18 -9.21 2.39
C LEU A 250 10.58 -7.79 1.99
N ALA A 251 11.65 -7.24 2.60
CA ALA A 251 12.23 -5.95 2.20
C ALA A 251 12.79 -5.99 0.76
N ALA A 252 13.53 -7.05 0.41
CA ALA A 252 14.04 -7.25 -0.94
C ALA A 252 12.90 -7.41 -1.97
N ALA A 253 11.85 -8.16 -1.63
CA ALA A 253 10.65 -8.27 -2.46
C ALA A 253 9.95 -6.92 -2.69
N ALA A 254 9.83 -6.08 -1.65
CA ALA A 254 9.31 -4.73 -1.77
C ALA A 254 10.18 -3.85 -2.70
N CYS A 255 11.51 -3.93 -2.59
CA CYS A 255 12.44 -3.23 -3.47
C CYS A 255 12.42 -3.73 -4.93
N MET A 256 12.15 -5.01 -5.19
CA MET A 256 12.03 -5.52 -6.57
C MET A 256 10.68 -5.17 -7.19
N VAL A 257 9.58 -5.25 -6.43
CA VAL A 257 8.27 -4.73 -6.84
C VAL A 257 8.33 -3.22 -7.12
N ARG A 258 9.08 -2.48 -6.30
CA ARG A 258 9.25 -1.04 -6.44
C ARG A 258 10.65 -0.58 -5.99
N PRO A 259 11.57 -0.29 -6.92
CA PRO A 259 12.93 0.15 -6.60
C PRO A 259 13.00 1.40 -5.71
N THR A 260 11.97 2.25 -5.77
CA THR A 260 11.84 3.45 -4.92
C THR A 260 11.53 3.12 -3.44
N SER A 261 11.40 1.84 -3.06
CA SER A 261 11.38 1.41 -1.66
C SER A 261 12.77 1.37 -1.02
N THR A 262 13.84 1.25 -1.82
CA THR A 262 15.23 1.17 -1.34
C THR A 262 15.63 2.29 -0.36
N PRO A 263 15.27 3.58 -0.57
CA PRO A 263 15.56 4.67 0.36
C PRO A 263 14.95 4.47 1.75
N PHE A 264 13.83 3.74 1.89
CA PHE A 264 13.25 3.43 3.19
C PHE A 264 14.10 2.39 3.96
N TRP A 265 14.58 1.36 3.26
CA TRP A 265 15.33 0.26 3.88
C TRP A 265 16.79 0.60 4.18
N LEU A 266 17.40 1.48 3.39
CA LEU A 266 18.84 1.79 3.49
C LEU A 266 19.25 2.33 4.87
N PRO A 267 18.56 3.31 5.51
CA PRO A 267 18.92 3.76 6.85
C PRO A 267 18.76 2.67 7.91
N LEU A 268 17.74 1.82 7.81
CA LEU A 268 17.51 0.71 8.74
C LEU A 268 18.60 -0.35 8.65
N GLY A 269 19.03 -0.69 7.43
CA GLY A 269 20.12 -1.62 7.17
C GLY A 269 21.48 -1.07 7.63
N LEU A 270 21.77 0.20 7.31
CA LEU A 270 22.99 0.88 7.75
C LEU A 270 23.06 0.97 9.29
N HIS A 271 21.93 1.27 9.94
CA HIS A 271 21.82 1.34 11.39
C HIS A 271 22.18 0.00 12.05
N GLU A 272 21.54 -1.11 11.65
CA GLU A 272 21.86 -2.47 12.15
C GLU A 272 23.33 -2.83 11.87
N LEU A 273 23.87 -2.49 10.69
CA LEU A 273 25.28 -2.74 10.34
C LEU A 273 26.25 -1.99 11.27
N LEU A 274 26.02 -0.69 11.50
CA LEU A 274 26.84 0.13 12.41
C LEU A 274 26.81 -0.40 13.84
N LEU A 275 25.64 -0.87 14.30
CA LEU A 275 25.50 -1.47 15.63
C LEU A 275 26.25 -2.79 15.80
N LEU A 276 26.30 -3.64 14.76
CA LEU A 276 27.10 -4.87 14.76
C LEU A 276 28.61 -4.56 14.69
N LEU A 277 29.02 -3.55 13.91
CA LEU A 277 30.42 -3.11 13.83
C LEU A 277 30.93 -2.52 15.16
N VAL A 278 30.20 -1.57 15.75
CA VAL A 278 30.56 -0.96 17.04
C VAL A 278 30.46 -1.98 18.18
N GLY A 279 29.42 -2.83 18.19
CA GLY A 279 29.27 -3.89 19.20
C GLY A 279 30.33 -4.98 19.10
N GLY A 280 30.74 -5.36 17.90
CA GLY A 280 31.79 -6.36 17.65
C GLY A 280 33.18 -5.87 18.05
N THR A 281 33.51 -4.62 17.70
CA THR A 281 34.81 -4.01 18.07
C THR A 281 34.95 -3.82 19.58
N LEU A 282 33.89 -3.42 20.29
CA LEU A 282 33.90 -3.30 21.76
C LEU A 282 34.04 -4.66 22.48
N LYS A 283 33.61 -5.77 21.86
CA LYS A 283 33.75 -7.14 22.40
C LYS A 283 35.11 -7.80 22.09
N GLY A 284 36.04 -7.11 21.43
CA GLY A 284 37.31 -7.61 20.88
C GLY A 284 38.39 -8.03 21.90
N GLY A 285 38.04 -8.66 23.01
CA GLY A 285 38.98 -9.38 23.88
C GLY A 285 39.39 -10.73 23.29
N LYS A 286 40.62 -11.20 23.59
CA LYS A 286 41.36 -12.32 22.94
C LYS A 286 40.68 -13.71 22.83
N LYS A 287 39.41 -13.90 23.19
CA LYS A 287 38.66 -15.17 23.07
C LYS A 287 37.21 -15.03 22.55
N SER A 288 36.80 -13.89 21.99
CA SER A 288 35.41 -13.69 21.53
C SER A 288 35.20 -13.94 20.04
N ARG A 289 34.31 -14.89 19.68
CA ARG A 289 33.80 -15.11 18.31
C ARG A 289 32.95 -13.94 17.76
N GLY A 290 32.57 -12.97 18.59
CA GLY A 290 31.57 -11.93 18.26
C GLY A 290 32.01 -10.79 17.34
N GLY A 291 33.23 -10.81 16.79
CA GLY A 291 33.73 -9.75 15.89
C GLY A 291 33.18 -9.81 14.45
N TRP A 292 32.56 -10.93 14.05
CA TRP A 292 32.18 -11.23 12.66
C TRP A 292 30.66 -11.19 12.39
N GLU A 293 29.85 -10.78 13.36
CA GLU A 293 28.37 -10.75 13.22
C GLU A 293 27.89 -9.85 12.07
N TRP A 294 28.63 -8.78 11.76
CA TRP A 294 28.37 -7.89 10.62
C TRP A 294 28.68 -8.57 9.28
N LEU A 295 29.76 -9.37 9.21
CA LEU A 295 30.11 -10.11 8.00
C LEU A 295 29.09 -11.22 7.74
N TRP A 296 28.62 -11.89 8.80
CA TRP A 296 27.51 -12.84 8.72
C TRP A 296 26.24 -12.18 8.15
N LEU A 297 25.85 -11.00 8.68
CA LEU A 297 24.71 -10.25 8.15
C LEU A 297 24.87 -9.96 6.66
N LEU A 298 26.04 -9.45 6.23
CA LEU A 298 26.25 -9.07 4.82
C LEU A 298 26.33 -10.30 3.89
N VAL A 299 27.18 -11.27 4.20
CA VAL A 299 27.53 -12.38 3.29
C VAL A 299 26.53 -13.53 3.32
N LEU A 300 25.89 -13.80 4.47
CA LEU A 300 25.05 -14.98 4.66
C LEU A 300 23.56 -14.67 4.82
N GLU A 301 23.19 -13.40 4.95
CA GLU A 301 21.78 -12.97 4.94
C GLU A 301 21.50 -11.98 3.80
N VAL A 302 22.11 -10.79 3.79
CA VAL A 302 21.79 -9.72 2.83
C VAL A 302 22.16 -10.10 1.39
N LEU A 303 23.40 -10.55 1.14
CA LEU A 303 23.88 -10.90 -0.20
C LEU A 303 23.06 -12.02 -0.85
N PRO A 304 22.87 -13.22 -0.25
CA PRO A 304 22.11 -14.29 -0.89
C PRO A 304 20.64 -13.93 -1.10
N ILE A 305 20.01 -13.21 -0.16
CA ILE A 305 18.63 -12.75 -0.31
C ILE A 305 18.52 -11.72 -1.46
N GLY A 306 19.41 -10.74 -1.50
CA GLY A 306 19.43 -9.71 -2.54
C GLY A 306 19.70 -10.27 -3.93
N VAL A 307 20.71 -11.14 -4.07
CA VAL A 307 21.02 -11.83 -5.33
C VAL A 307 19.85 -12.70 -5.78
N THR A 308 19.20 -13.44 -4.86
CA THR A 308 18.03 -14.27 -5.19
C THR A 308 16.85 -13.41 -5.66
N ALA A 309 16.56 -12.30 -4.98
CA ALA A 309 15.47 -11.40 -5.36
C ALA A 309 15.70 -10.75 -6.74
N VAL A 310 16.93 -10.29 -7.00
CA VAL A 310 17.33 -9.74 -8.31
C VAL A 310 17.25 -10.83 -9.39
N ALA A 311 17.77 -12.03 -9.15
CA ALA A 311 17.73 -13.13 -10.11
C ALA A 311 16.29 -13.54 -10.47
N ILE A 312 15.38 -13.58 -9.49
CA ILE A 312 13.95 -13.84 -9.72
C ILE A 312 13.33 -12.72 -10.58
N SER A 313 13.58 -11.45 -10.25
CA SER A 313 13.05 -10.32 -11.02
C SER A 313 13.56 -10.34 -12.46
N VAL A 314 14.88 -10.51 -12.67
CA VAL A 314 15.49 -10.58 -13.99
C VAL A 314 14.94 -11.76 -14.78
N ALA A 315 14.83 -12.96 -14.20
CA ALA A 315 14.31 -14.13 -14.89
C ALA A 315 12.84 -13.95 -15.33
N ILE A 316 11.99 -13.39 -14.45
CA ILE A 316 10.58 -13.12 -14.74
C ILE A 316 10.43 -12.04 -15.81
N ASP A 317 11.10 -10.90 -15.64
CA ASP A 317 10.97 -9.77 -16.56
C ASP A 317 11.56 -10.14 -17.93
N SER A 318 12.72 -10.79 -18.00
CA SER A 318 13.33 -11.27 -19.24
C SER A 318 12.41 -12.23 -20.01
N TRP A 319 11.77 -13.16 -19.30
CA TRP A 319 10.81 -14.09 -19.89
C TRP A 319 9.56 -13.38 -20.45
N GLN A 320 8.95 -12.46 -19.70
CA GLN A 320 7.74 -11.76 -20.11
C GLN A 320 7.98 -10.76 -21.26
N TYR A 321 9.11 -10.05 -21.24
CA TYR A 321 9.50 -9.12 -22.30
C TYR A 321 10.10 -9.83 -23.54
N GLY A 322 10.33 -11.15 -23.48
CA GLY A 322 10.90 -11.92 -24.59
C GLY A 322 12.35 -11.55 -24.94
N ARG A 323 13.10 -10.97 -23.99
CA ARG A 323 14.48 -10.48 -24.17
C ARG A 323 15.44 -11.24 -23.25
N PRO A 324 16.68 -11.53 -23.67
CA PRO A 324 17.57 -12.44 -22.93
C PRO A 324 18.03 -11.91 -21.57
N MET A 325 18.06 -10.58 -21.39
CA MET A 325 18.41 -9.95 -20.11
C MET A 325 17.67 -8.62 -19.99
N VAL A 326 16.73 -8.55 -19.06
CA VAL A 326 16.00 -7.32 -18.68
C VAL A 326 16.16 -7.08 -17.19
N PHE A 327 16.62 -5.89 -16.83
CA PHE A 327 16.68 -5.45 -15.44
C PHE A 327 15.91 -4.14 -15.29
N THR A 328 14.61 -4.27 -15.05
CA THR A 328 13.64 -3.18 -14.99
C THR A 328 13.99 -2.03 -14.03
N PRO A 329 14.71 -2.22 -12.90
CA PRO A 329 15.17 -1.10 -12.06
C PRO A 329 16.17 -0.17 -12.76
N LEU A 330 17.07 -0.68 -13.60
CA LEU A 330 18.00 0.17 -14.35
C LEU A 330 17.28 0.93 -15.47
N ASN A 331 16.33 0.29 -16.17
CA ASN A 331 15.53 0.96 -17.19
C ASN A 331 14.70 2.12 -16.59
N LEU A 332 14.10 1.89 -15.42
CA LEU A 332 13.36 2.90 -14.67
C LEU A 332 14.28 4.06 -14.22
N LEU A 333 15.50 3.78 -13.76
CA LEU A 333 16.48 4.80 -13.40
C LEU A 333 16.98 5.57 -14.63
N HIS A 334 17.17 4.91 -15.77
CA HIS A 334 17.53 5.56 -17.03
C HIS A 334 16.45 6.55 -17.47
N PHE A 335 15.17 6.12 -17.50
CA PHE A 335 14.05 6.99 -17.83
C PHE A 335 13.92 8.21 -16.91
N ASN A 336 13.95 8.00 -15.58
CA ASN A 336 13.70 9.10 -14.64
C ASN A 336 14.91 10.04 -14.45
N ILE A 337 16.14 9.52 -14.47
CA ILE A 337 17.35 10.32 -14.18
C ILE A 337 18.02 10.84 -15.45
N HIS A 338 18.21 10.00 -16.46
CA HIS A 338 18.95 10.39 -17.67
C HIS A 338 18.04 11.12 -18.66
N LEU A 339 16.83 10.61 -18.90
CA LEU A 339 15.85 11.22 -19.81
C LEU A 339 14.94 12.26 -19.13
N LYS A 340 15.08 12.46 -17.82
CA LYS A 340 14.22 13.33 -16.97
C LYS A 340 12.71 13.07 -17.14
N GLY A 341 12.32 11.86 -17.51
CA GLY A 341 10.93 11.54 -17.89
C GLY A 341 9.90 11.83 -16.80
N SER A 342 10.30 11.87 -15.52
CA SER A 342 9.41 12.24 -14.41
C SER A 342 8.88 13.68 -14.49
N SER A 343 9.64 14.65 -15.02
CA SER A 343 9.18 16.05 -15.07
C SER A 343 8.07 16.29 -16.10
N LEU A 344 7.87 15.37 -17.05
CA LEU A 344 6.77 15.41 -18.04
C LEU A 344 5.37 15.24 -17.40
N TYR A 345 5.32 14.80 -16.15
CA TYR A 345 4.10 14.57 -15.38
C TYR A 345 3.82 15.65 -14.33
N GLY A 346 4.61 16.74 -14.34
CA GLY A 346 4.48 17.89 -13.44
C GLY A 346 5.64 18.01 -12.46
N SER A 347 5.71 19.17 -11.81
CA SER A 347 6.75 19.50 -10.82
C SER A 347 6.14 20.15 -9.58
N ASN A 348 6.53 19.71 -8.39
CA ASN A 348 6.05 20.25 -7.12
C ASN A 348 7.20 20.86 -6.29
N PRO A 349 6.97 21.91 -5.49
CA PRO A 349 7.99 22.49 -4.61
C PRO A 349 8.65 21.46 -3.68
N TRP A 350 9.91 21.69 -3.30
CA TRP A 350 10.65 20.74 -2.45
C TRP A 350 9.95 20.45 -1.12
N HIS A 351 9.33 21.47 -0.51
CA HIS A 351 8.63 21.35 0.77
C HIS A 351 7.25 20.66 0.68
N TRP A 352 6.76 20.32 -0.53
CA TRP A 352 5.38 19.86 -0.74
C TRP A 352 4.96 18.68 0.15
N TYR A 353 5.82 17.67 0.32
CA TYR A 353 5.54 16.54 1.20
C TYR A 353 5.38 16.93 2.68
N TRP A 354 6.03 18.00 3.12
CA TRP A 354 5.98 18.50 4.49
C TRP A 354 4.83 19.49 4.72
N SER A 355 4.60 20.40 3.78
CA SER A 355 3.55 21.42 3.89
C SER A 355 2.16 20.91 3.50
N GLN A 356 2.08 19.90 2.63
CA GLN A 356 0.82 19.40 2.07
C GLN A 356 0.72 17.88 2.20
N GLY A 357 1.61 17.10 1.56
CA GLY A 357 1.43 15.65 1.39
C GLY A 357 1.20 14.86 2.68
N LEU A 358 2.19 14.85 3.58
CA LEU A 358 2.12 14.08 4.83
C LEU A 358 1.05 14.60 5.78
N ILE A 359 0.88 15.93 5.84
CA ILE A 359 -0.13 16.59 6.68
C ILE A 359 -1.54 16.26 6.18
N ALA A 360 -1.81 16.28 4.88
CA ALA A 360 -3.12 15.93 4.32
C ALA A 360 -3.43 14.44 4.56
N MET A 361 -2.47 13.54 4.30
CA MET A 361 -2.66 12.10 4.45
C MET A 361 -2.88 11.65 5.90
N HIS A 362 -2.12 12.24 6.85
CA HIS A 362 -2.16 11.84 8.25
C HIS A 362 -3.03 12.77 9.13
N ALA A 363 -3.44 13.94 8.59
CA ALA A 363 -4.43 14.88 9.13
C ALA A 363 -4.36 15.07 10.66
N SER A 364 -5.49 14.93 11.36
CA SER A 364 -5.62 15.10 12.80
C SER A 364 -4.82 14.09 13.62
N PHE A 365 -4.37 12.97 13.04
CA PHE A 365 -3.43 12.05 13.69
C PHE A 365 -1.97 12.56 13.69
N PHE A 366 -1.58 13.51 12.84
CA PHE A 366 -0.19 14.00 12.79
C PHE A 366 0.31 14.66 14.09
N PRO A 367 -0.38 15.65 14.69
CA PRO A 367 0.03 16.19 15.99
C PRO A 367 0.06 15.13 17.11
N LEU A 368 -0.84 14.14 17.06
CA LEU A 368 -0.85 13.01 17.99
C LEU A 368 0.37 12.09 17.82
N ALA A 369 0.82 11.80 16.59
CA ALA A 369 2.04 11.03 16.36
C ALA A 369 3.28 11.75 16.91
N CYS A 370 3.40 13.07 16.69
CA CYS A 370 4.47 13.90 17.26
C CYS A 370 4.45 13.88 18.80
N LEU A 371 3.27 14.01 19.41
CA LEU A 371 3.09 13.91 20.85
C LEU A 371 3.48 12.53 21.40
N GLY A 372 3.20 11.46 20.66
CA GLY A 372 3.62 10.09 20.98
C GLY A 372 5.13 9.91 20.97
N LEU A 373 5.84 10.51 20.01
CA LEU A 373 7.32 10.53 19.98
C LEU A 373 7.90 11.28 21.20
N LEU A 374 7.32 12.43 21.54
CA LEU A 374 7.77 13.24 22.68
C LEU A 374 7.63 12.44 23.99
N TRP A 375 6.48 11.83 24.26
CA TRP A 375 6.30 11.02 25.48
C TRP A 375 7.07 9.69 25.49
N CYS A 376 7.33 9.09 24.32
CA CYS A 376 8.25 7.94 24.21
C CYS A 376 9.63 8.29 24.82
N SER A 377 10.07 9.54 24.70
CA SER A 377 11.34 10.02 25.27
C SER A 377 11.32 10.16 26.79
N SER A 378 10.17 10.52 27.38
CA SER A 378 10.02 10.65 28.84
C SER A 378 9.99 9.29 29.54
N PHE A 379 9.30 8.29 28.97
CA PHE A 379 9.12 6.97 29.61
C PHE A 379 10.41 6.16 29.72
N GLN A 380 11.35 6.33 28.78
CA GLN A 380 12.55 5.50 28.72
C GLN A 380 13.73 6.06 29.54
N SER A 381 13.68 7.34 29.88
CA SER A 381 14.69 7.99 30.73
C SER A 381 14.63 7.49 32.18
N SER A 382 13.42 7.20 32.70
CA SER A 382 13.23 6.68 34.07
C SER A 382 13.74 5.25 34.30
N SER A 383 13.91 4.46 33.24
CA SER A 383 14.53 3.12 33.32
C SER A 383 16.05 3.15 33.21
N SER A 384 16.64 4.34 33.08
CA SER A 384 18.08 4.53 32.94
C SER A 384 18.58 5.54 33.97
N SER A 385 18.67 5.08 35.23
CA SER A 385 19.69 5.59 36.15
C SER A 385 21.05 5.28 35.55
N TYR A 386 21.51 6.16 34.68
CA TYR A 386 22.84 6.15 34.10
C TYR A 386 23.87 6.31 35.23
N ASN A 387 24.35 5.19 35.75
CA ASN A 387 25.67 5.18 36.37
C ASN A 387 26.67 5.51 35.26
N ALA A 388 27.11 6.77 35.22
CA ALA A 388 28.20 7.19 34.35
C ALA A 388 29.36 6.19 34.52
N PRO A 389 29.92 5.64 33.43
CA PRO A 389 30.98 4.65 33.56
C PRO A 389 32.14 5.28 34.33
N ARG A 390 32.59 4.63 35.40
CA ARG A 390 33.84 5.01 36.08
C ARG A 390 34.97 4.83 35.06
N TYR A 391 35.37 5.93 34.43
CA TYR A 391 36.46 5.98 33.47
C TYR A 391 37.73 5.45 34.11
N LYS A 392 38.04 4.18 33.85
CA LYS A 392 39.41 3.68 33.97
C LYS A 392 40.19 4.16 32.75
N ASN A 393 41.52 4.15 32.86
CA ASN A 393 42.44 4.77 31.91
C ASN A 393 42.56 3.98 30.58
N THR A 394 41.43 3.79 29.89
CA THR A 394 41.32 3.11 28.59
C THR A 394 41.34 4.12 27.44
N ARG A 395 42.00 3.72 26.34
CA ARG A 395 42.34 4.56 25.18
C ARG A 395 41.11 5.26 24.59
N TRP A 396 41.26 6.54 24.22
CA TRP A 396 40.24 7.43 23.64
C TRP A 396 39.20 6.73 22.73
N LEU A 397 39.68 5.92 21.79
CA LEU A 397 38.86 5.15 20.84
C LEU A 397 37.75 4.31 21.52
N GLN A 398 38.04 3.69 22.67
CA GLN A 398 37.09 2.83 23.37
C GLN A 398 35.96 3.63 24.02
N ASN A 399 36.26 4.84 24.53
CA ASN A 399 35.24 5.76 25.05
C ASN A 399 34.37 6.30 23.90
N THR A 400 34.99 6.71 22.78
CA THR A 400 34.28 7.16 21.58
C THR A 400 33.33 6.08 21.03
N LEU A 401 33.78 4.82 20.94
CA LEU A 401 32.94 3.71 20.51
C LEU A 401 31.78 3.43 21.48
N GLN A 402 31.99 3.53 22.80
CA GLN A 402 30.91 3.39 23.78
C GLN A 402 29.86 4.50 23.64
N HIS A 403 30.28 5.76 23.41
CA HIS A 403 29.36 6.86 23.13
C HIS A 403 28.60 6.65 21.81
N MET A 404 29.27 6.24 20.72
CA MET A 404 28.59 5.91 19.47
C MET A 404 27.54 4.79 19.66
N GLN A 405 27.89 3.75 20.44
CA GLN A 405 26.95 2.68 20.75
C GLN A 405 25.70 3.23 21.47
N GLN A 406 25.87 4.09 22.48
CA GLN A 406 24.78 4.75 23.21
C GLN A 406 23.89 5.61 22.30
N CYS A 407 24.49 6.38 21.38
CA CYS A 407 23.73 7.16 20.41
C CYS A 407 22.91 6.27 19.47
N LEU A 408 23.51 5.23 18.89
CA LEU A 408 22.80 4.28 18.02
C LEU A 408 21.66 3.58 18.78
N ILE A 409 21.87 3.16 20.02
CA ILE A 409 20.83 2.63 20.91
C ILE A 409 19.66 3.60 21.05
N TRP A 410 19.94 4.87 21.35
CA TRP A 410 18.93 5.90 21.56
C TRP A 410 18.12 6.20 20.28
N CYS A 411 18.78 6.19 19.11
CA CYS A 411 18.14 6.28 17.81
C CYS A 411 17.21 5.09 17.54
N SER A 412 17.57 3.88 17.98
CA SER A 412 16.88 2.63 17.62
C SER A 412 15.41 2.57 18.01
N VAL A 413 15.02 3.16 19.14
CA VAL A 413 13.62 3.18 19.60
C VAL A 413 12.80 4.26 18.88
N ARG A 414 13.48 5.29 18.35
CA ARG A 414 12.87 6.36 17.55
C ARG A 414 12.91 6.05 16.05
N LEU A 415 13.68 5.04 15.64
CA LEU A 415 13.94 4.70 14.25
C LEU A 415 12.66 4.47 13.43
N PRO A 416 11.59 3.81 13.91
CA PRO A 416 10.35 3.71 13.15
C PRO A 416 9.72 5.08 12.81
N PHE A 417 9.74 6.04 13.74
CA PHE A 417 9.28 7.41 13.48
C PHE A 417 10.23 8.15 12.53
N LEU A 418 11.55 8.02 12.75
CA LEU A 418 12.56 8.67 11.92
C LEU A 418 12.53 8.14 10.47
N LEU A 419 12.24 6.85 10.25
CA LEU A 419 12.03 6.26 8.93
C LEU A 419 10.77 6.81 8.25
N ALA A 420 9.68 6.99 9.01
CA ALA A 420 8.44 7.59 8.51
C ALA A 420 8.59 9.07 8.13
N LEU A 421 9.55 9.78 8.72
CA LEU A 421 9.91 11.15 8.36
C LEU A 421 10.99 11.23 7.27
N TRP A 422 11.93 10.28 7.25
CA TRP A 422 12.99 10.20 6.27
C TRP A 422 12.47 9.99 4.85
N LEU A 423 11.46 9.14 4.66
CA LEU A 423 10.94 8.85 3.33
C LEU A 423 10.32 10.09 2.63
N PRO A 424 9.47 10.90 3.28
CA PRO A 424 9.10 12.23 2.80
C PRO A 424 10.28 13.17 2.51
N LEU A 425 11.29 13.21 3.38
CA LEU A 425 12.49 14.04 3.16
C LEU A 425 13.27 13.60 1.91
N PHE A 426 13.40 12.30 1.67
CA PHE A 426 14.07 11.78 0.48
C PHE A 426 13.32 12.15 -0.79
N TYR A 427 12.00 11.91 -0.85
CA TYR A 427 11.20 12.26 -2.02
C TYR A 427 10.97 13.76 -2.21
N SER A 428 11.21 14.61 -1.19
CA SER A 428 11.20 16.08 -1.34
C SER A 428 12.14 16.59 -2.44
N PHE A 429 13.22 15.85 -2.75
CA PHE A 429 14.18 16.16 -3.82
C PHE A 429 13.80 15.62 -5.21
N SER A 430 12.68 14.89 -5.35
CA SER A 430 12.13 14.48 -6.65
C SER A 430 11.30 15.62 -7.25
N ASP A 431 11.47 15.96 -8.53
CA ASP A 431 10.66 17.00 -9.19
C ASP A 431 9.16 16.66 -9.13
N HIS A 432 8.80 15.47 -9.60
CA HIS A 432 7.45 14.93 -9.50
C HIS A 432 7.19 14.36 -8.10
N LYS A 433 5.97 14.61 -7.57
CA LYS A 433 5.58 14.26 -6.20
C LYS A 433 4.12 13.83 -6.15
N GLU A 434 3.85 12.77 -5.42
CA GLU A 434 2.51 12.21 -5.25
C GLU A 434 2.32 11.65 -3.83
N HIS A 435 1.12 11.81 -3.27
CA HIS A 435 0.74 11.34 -1.93
C HIS A 435 1.10 9.86 -1.69
N ARG A 436 0.79 8.98 -2.65
CA ARG A 436 1.00 7.54 -2.51
C ARG A 436 2.47 7.10 -2.42
N PHE A 437 3.44 7.92 -2.87
CA PHE A 437 4.86 7.56 -2.75
C PHE A 437 5.35 7.49 -1.30
N ILE A 438 4.68 8.21 -0.39
CA ILE A 438 4.97 8.20 1.06
C ILE A 438 3.95 7.40 1.88
N LEU A 439 3.10 6.58 1.23
CA LEU A 439 2.06 5.75 1.88
C LEU A 439 2.64 4.86 3.00
N LEU A 440 3.86 4.35 2.79
CA LEU A 440 4.64 3.55 3.74
C LEU A 440 4.89 4.25 5.09
N SER A 441 4.86 5.58 5.15
CA SER A 441 5.07 6.34 6.38
C SER A 441 3.90 6.23 7.37
N LEU A 442 2.67 6.09 6.85
CA LEU A 442 1.46 6.22 7.67
C LEU A 442 1.29 5.13 8.74
N PRO A 443 1.51 3.82 8.46
CA PRO A 443 1.39 2.79 9.50
C PRO A 443 2.38 3.01 10.65
N LEU A 444 3.59 3.50 10.36
CA LEU A 444 4.60 3.78 11.39
C LEU A 444 4.20 4.98 12.26
N LEU A 445 3.72 6.07 11.66
CA LEU A 445 3.17 7.20 12.42
C LEU A 445 1.98 6.76 13.29
N ASN A 446 1.08 5.92 12.76
CA ASN A 446 -0.05 5.36 13.52
C ASN A 446 0.38 4.59 14.78
N THR A 447 1.58 3.99 14.84
CA THR A 447 2.08 3.37 16.08
C THR A 447 2.31 4.39 17.19
N TYR A 448 2.81 5.59 16.86
CA TYR A 448 3.02 6.68 17.81
C TYR A 448 1.72 7.44 18.11
N THR A 449 0.80 7.57 17.13
CA THR A 449 -0.58 8.05 17.38
C THR A 449 -1.27 7.15 18.41
N GLY A 450 -1.16 5.83 18.27
CA GLY A 450 -1.72 4.86 19.21
C GLY A 450 -1.12 4.96 20.61
N LEU A 451 0.20 5.18 20.71
CA LEU A 451 0.88 5.47 21.98
C LEU A 451 0.35 6.76 22.62
N ALA A 452 0.22 7.86 21.87
CA ALA A 452 -0.28 9.13 22.37
C ALA A 452 -1.71 9.03 22.89
N LEU A 453 -2.62 8.40 22.14
CA LEU A 453 -4.00 8.17 22.56
C LEU A 453 -4.07 7.32 23.83
N SER A 454 -3.26 6.27 23.93
CA SER A 454 -3.22 5.45 25.14
C SER A 454 -2.69 6.21 26.37
N LEU A 455 -1.72 7.11 26.19
CA LEU A 455 -1.18 7.93 27.28
C LEU A 455 -2.16 9.02 27.70
N LEU A 456 -2.79 9.71 26.73
CA LEU A 456 -3.88 10.68 26.95
C LEU A 456 -5.05 10.04 27.71
N GLN A 457 -5.48 8.85 27.29
CA GLN A 457 -6.53 8.10 27.98
C GLN A 457 -6.17 7.86 29.46
N SER A 458 -4.97 7.36 29.71
CA SER A 458 -4.49 7.06 31.07
C SER A 458 -4.44 8.33 31.92
N TRP A 459 -3.81 9.40 31.39
CA TRP A 459 -3.67 10.69 32.06
C TRP A 459 -5.04 11.29 32.42
N LEU A 460 -5.95 11.40 31.45
CA LEU A 460 -7.30 11.95 31.66
C LEU A 460 -8.19 11.11 32.58
N THR A 461 -7.92 9.81 32.76
CA THR A 461 -8.58 9.02 33.81
C THR A 461 -8.00 9.27 35.20
N THR A 462 -6.70 9.59 35.31
CA THR A 462 -6.04 9.84 36.61
C THR A 462 -6.24 11.26 37.14
N THR A 463 -6.44 12.25 36.26
CA THR A 463 -6.62 13.66 36.64
C THR A 463 -8.07 14.06 36.92
N ASN A 464 -8.98 13.11 37.07
CA ASN A 464 -10.42 13.37 37.21
C ASN A 464 -10.90 12.94 38.60
N PRO A 465 -10.93 13.83 39.62
CA PRO A 465 -11.11 13.43 41.02
C PRO A 465 -12.51 12.88 41.34
N ALA A 466 -13.48 13.16 40.48
CA ALA A 466 -14.90 12.88 40.71
C ALA A 466 -15.28 11.39 40.80
N SER A 467 -14.35 10.45 40.54
CA SER A 467 -14.60 9.01 40.67
C SER A 467 -14.06 8.36 41.95
N ASN A 468 -13.38 9.10 42.84
CA ASN A 468 -12.85 8.55 44.10
C ASN A 468 -13.81 8.61 45.30
N ASN A 469 -15.01 9.19 45.15
CA ASN A 469 -15.98 9.35 46.24
C ASN A 469 -17.03 8.23 46.34
N HIS A 470 -16.58 6.96 46.38
CA HIS A 470 -17.44 5.85 46.82
C HIS A 470 -16.66 4.87 47.72
N ASN A 471 -16.49 5.27 49.00
CA ASN A 471 -17.03 4.54 50.17
C ASN A 471 -16.34 4.95 51.48
N THR A 472 -16.65 6.14 52.01
CA THR A 472 -16.43 6.51 53.42
C THR A 472 -17.53 7.46 53.93
N THR A 473 -18.68 6.89 54.27
CA THR A 473 -19.76 7.45 55.12
C THR A 473 -20.22 6.24 55.96
N VAL A 474 -20.10 6.16 57.29
CA VAL A 474 -20.25 7.17 58.35
C VAL A 474 -21.56 7.93 58.20
N ASP A 475 -22.66 7.19 58.27
CA ASP A 475 -23.98 7.75 58.55
C ASP A 475 -24.14 7.92 60.06
N SER A 476 -24.08 9.17 60.51
CA SER A 476 -24.53 9.59 61.83
C SER A 476 -25.81 10.43 61.68
N ASN A 477 -26.96 9.87 62.02
CA ASN A 477 -28.21 10.61 62.17
C ASN A 477 -28.68 10.54 63.64
N PRO A 478 -29.08 11.67 64.26
CA PRO A 478 -29.32 11.72 65.71
C PRO A 478 -30.81 11.67 66.11
N LEU A 479 -31.03 11.32 67.39
CA LEU A 479 -32.22 11.56 68.22
C LEU A 479 -33.54 10.81 67.91
N THR A 480 -33.82 9.76 68.71
CA THR A 480 -35.01 9.77 69.59
C THR A 480 -34.92 8.78 70.77
N PHE A 481 -34.74 9.34 71.98
CA PHE A 481 -35.35 8.97 73.27
C PHE A 481 -35.74 7.49 73.59
N SER A 482 -34.97 6.81 74.46
CA SER A 482 -35.38 6.46 75.84
C SER A 482 -34.39 5.48 76.54
N GLN A 483 -34.32 5.58 77.88
CA GLN A 483 -33.41 4.86 78.79
C GLN A 483 -34.14 3.73 79.56
N PRO A 484 -33.56 3.03 80.57
CA PRO A 484 -32.29 2.29 80.63
C PRO A 484 -32.47 0.86 81.24
N LYS A 485 -31.40 0.03 81.29
CA LYS A 485 -31.11 -1.02 82.33
C LYS A 485 -29.82 -1.81 81.97
N THR A 486 -28.69 -1.63 82.65
CA THR A 486 -28.18 -2.31 83.89
C THR A 486 -27.49 -3.68 83.71
N SER A 487 -26.29 -3.77 84.32
CA SER A 487 -25.61 -4.94 84.93
C SER A 487 -25.13 -6.15 84.09
N ASN A 488 -23.80 -6.22 83.95
CA ASN A 488 -22.86 -7.29 84.38
C ASN A 488 -23.33 -8.74 84.65
N SER A 489 -22.33 -9.64 84.49
CA SER A 489 -22.24 -11.03 84.99
C SER A 489 -22.89 -12.11 84.11
N SER A 490 -22.43 -13.36 84.04
CA SER A 490 -21.13 -14.07 83.96
C SER A 490 -21.46 -15.58 84.05
N ARG A 491 -20.57 -16.46 83.56
CA ARG A 491 -20.52 -17.93 83.80
C ARG A 491 -21.70 -18.84 83.36
N THR A 492 -21.41 -19.68 82.35
CA THR A 492 -21.38 -21.18 82.37
C THR A 492 -22.09 -21.96 83.51
N PRO A 493 -22.59 -23.21 83.31
CA PRO A 493 -22.25 -24.18 82.23
C PRO A 493 -23.43 -25.01 81.62
N ASN A 494 -23.08 -25.88 80.65
CA ASN A 494 -23.88 -27.01 80.09
C ASN A 494 -24.15 -28.13 81.14
N PRO A 495 -25.08 -29.12 80.97
CA PRO A 495 -25.16 -30.00 79.76
C PRO A 495 -26.51 -30.67 79.36
N SER A 496 -26.51 -31.31 78.16
CA SER A 496 -27.35 -32.46 77.68
C SER A 496 -28.89 -32.29 77.62
N GLN A 497 -29.62 -32.56 76.52
CA GLN A 497 -29.63 -33.76 75.66
C GLN A 497 -30.15 -33.47 74.22
N THR A 498 -29.95 -34.43 73.31
CA THR A 498 -30.30 -34.51 71.86
C THR A 498 -31.77 -34.92 71.60
N PRO A 499 -32.34 -34.96 70.35
CA PRO A 499 -31.68 -34.99 69.02
C PRO A 499 -32.34 -34.20 67.85
N SER A 500 -31.71 -34.35 66.66
CA SER A 500 -32.25 -34.27 65.27
C SER A 500 -32.09 -32.97 64.46
N SER A 501 -31.67 -33.15 63.20
CA SER A 501 -31.33 -32.14 62.16
C SER A 501 -30.16 -31.21 62.53
N THR A 502 -29.21 -30.85 61.66
CA THR A 502 -29.11 -30.97 60.20
C THR A 502 -27.63 -31.24 59.82
N GLN A 503 -27.35 -31.86 58.67
CA GLN A 503 -25.97 -32.15 58.26
C GLN A 503 -25.14 -30.87 58.06
N THR A 504 -24.02 -30.77 58.77
CA THR A 504 -22.93 -29.83 58.49
C THR A 504 -21.73 -30.58 57.93
N SER A 505 -21.36 -30.29 56.69
CA SER A 505 -20.07 -30.68 56.11
C SER A 505 -19.19 -29.46 55.96
N ASN A 506 -18.06 -29.44 56.66
CA ASN A 506 -17.02 -28.43 56.46
C ASN A 506 -16.53 -28.46 55.01
N SER A 507 -16.57 -27.31 54.33
CA SER A 507 -15.72 -27.05 53.16
C SER A 507 -15.07 -25.69 53.33
N THR A 508 -13.75 -25.70 53.39
CA THR A 508 -12.88 -24.53 53.20
C THR A 508 -13.26 -23.80 51.91
N PRO A 509 -13.15 -22.46 51.85
CA PRO A 509 -13.32 -21.72 50.60
C PRO A 509 -12.12 -21.98 49.68
N GLU A 510 -12.19 -23.05 48.89
CA GLU A 510 -11.33 -23.22 47.73
C GLU A 510 -11.58 -22.06 46.76
N CYS A 511 -10.63 -21.13 46.70
CA CYS A 511 -10.53 -20.17 45.61
C CYS A 511 -10.22 -20.92 44.31
N ASN A 512 -11.24 -21.49 43.69
CA ASN A 512 -11.17 -22.11 42.37
C ASN A 512 -10.55 -21.10 41.39
N PRO A 513 -9.37 -21.38 40.80
CA PRO A 513 -8.80 -20.51 39.80
C PRO A 513 -9.66 -20.63 38.54
N SER A 514 -10.54 -19.66 38.33
CA SER A 514 -11.47 -19.69 37.19
C SER A 514 -10.70 -19.94 35.88
N HIS A 515 -10.99 -21.07 35.24
CA HIS A 515 -10.44 -21.46 33.92
C HIS A 515 -11.01 -20.53 32.83
N SER A 516 -10.67 -19.25 32.90
CA SER A 516 -10.97 -18.26 31.88
C SER A 516 -10.16 -18.60 30.64
N ASN A 517 -10.84 -19.14 29.63
CA ASN A 517 -10.25 -19.58 28.37
C ASN A 517 -9.30 -18.49 27.83
N PRO A 518 -8.01 -18.78 27.55
CA PRO A 518 -7.01 -17.75 27.19
C PRO A 518 -7.41 -16.83 26.04
N GLY A 519 -8.24 -17.30 25.10
CA GLY A 519 -8.80 -16.47 24.03
C GLY A 519 -9.69 -15.32 24.54
N SER A 520 -10.44 -15.54 25.62
CA SER A 520 -11.30 -14.53 26.25
C SER A 520 -10.50 -13.43 26.94
N GLN A 521 -9.36 -13.76 27.53
CA GLN A 521 -8.46 -12.78 28.15
C GLN A 521 -7.82 -11.87 27.10
N ALA A 522 -7.38 -12.43 25.96
CA ALA A 522 -6.80 -11.65 24.87
C ALA A 522 -7.81 -10.64 24.28
N TRP A 523 -9.07 -11.06 24.04
CA TRP A 523 -10.12 -10.15 23.59
C TRP A 523 -10.45 -9.06 24.61
N ARG A 524 -10.51 -9.40 25.91
CA ARG A 524 -10.69 -8.40 26.99
C ARG A 524 -9.56 -7.38 27.01
N ALA A 525 -8.31 -7.81 26.87
CA ALA A 525 -7.15 -6.91 26.81
C ALA A 525 -7.16 -6.00 25.57
N PHE A 526 -7.57 -6.53 24.41
CA PHE A 526 -7.71 -5.76 23.18
C PHE A 526 -8.84 -4.72 23.24
N LEU A 527 -9.99 -5.07 23.82
CA LEU A 527 -11.17 -4.20 23.89
C LEU A 527 -11.18 -3.25 25.09
N ALA A 528 -10.38 -3.52 26.14
CA ALA A 528 -10.33 -2.70 27.35
C ALA A 528 -10.12 -1.18 27.12
N PRO A 529 -9.31 -0.71 26.16
CA PRO A 529 -9.19 0.72 25.88
C PRO A 529 -10.48 1.35 25.34
N PHE A 530 -11.31 0.58 24.63
CA PHE A 530 -12.53 1.05 24.00
C PHE A 530 -13.78 0.93 24.89
N LEU A 531 -13.81 -0.06 25.78
CA LEU A 531 -14.96 -0.34 26.65
C LEU A 531 -14.94 0.41 27.99
N ARG A 532 -13.82 1.03 28.37
CA ARG A 532 -13.74 1.85 29.59
C ARG A 532 -14.50 3.16 29.40
N PRO A 533 -15.27 3.65 30.39
CA PRO A 533 -15.96 4.93 30.30
C PRO A 533 -14.96 6.07 30.12
N TRP A 534 -15.00 6.73 28.97
CA TRP A 534 -14.14 7.86 28.65
C TRP A 534 -14.62 9.14 29.34
N SER A 535 -13.68 9.97 29.82
CA SER A 535 -13.98 11.32 30.32
C SER A 535 -14.53 12.20 29.19
N PRO A 536 -15.36 13.23 29.48
CA PRO A 536 -15.93 14.10 28.45
C PRO A 536 -14.87 14.72 27.53
N LEU A 537 -13.76 15.19 28.11
CA LEU A 537 -12.63 15.75 27.34
C LEU A 537 -11.99 14.71 26.40
N PHE A 538 -11.80 13.46 26.83
CA PHE A 538 -11.25 12.42 25.96
C PHE A 538 -12.21 12.07 24.81
N ARG A 539 -13.53 12.12 25.03
CA ARG A 539 -14.54 11.93 23.96
C ARG A 539 -14.46 13.02 22.90
N VAL A 540 -14.32 14.29 23.31
CA VAL A 540 -14.16 15.42 22.39
C VAL A 540 -12.85 15.29 21.60
N LEU A 541 -11.74 14.93 22.25
CA LEU A 541 -10.46 14.68 21.58
C LEU A 541 -10.54 13.52 20.57
N LEU A 542 -11.21 12.41 20.90
CA LEU A 542 -11.43 11.30 19.97
C LEU A 542 -12.32 11.70 18.80
N LEU A 543 -13.39 12.46 19.03
CA LEU A 543 -14.26 12.94 17.95
C LEU A 543 -13.49 13.86 17.00
N ALA A 544 -12.76 14.85 17.54
CA ALA A 544 -11.91 15.74 16.75
C ALA A 544 -10.79 15.00 16.01
N ALA A 545 -10.23 13.93 16.61
CA ALA A 545 -9.20 13.12 15.98
C ALA A 545 -9.71 12.22 14.85
N PHE A 546 -10.87 11.56 15.01
CA PHE A 546 -11.35 10.53 14.08
C PHE A 546 -12.41 11.02 13.08
N LEU A 547 -13.25 12.01 13.42
CA LEU A 547 -14.33 12.47 12.55
C LEU A 547 -13.83 13.01 11.19
N PRO A 548 -12.76 13.83 11.09
CA PRO A 548 -12.26 14.30 9.80
C PRO A 548 -11.81 13.14 8.90
N HIS A 549 -11.17 12.12 9.48
CA HIS A 549 -10.76 10.94 8.72
C HIS A 549 -11.96 10.12 8.24
N LEU A 550 -13.00 9.94 9.07
CA LEU A 550 -14.22 9.22 8.66
C LEU A 550 -14.93 9.92 7.51
N LEU A 551 -15.11 11.25 7.59
CA LEU A 551 -15.77 12.03 6.54
C LEU A 551 -14.98 11.99 5.22
N ALA A 552 -13.66 12.20 5.27
CA ALA A 552 -12.78 12.10 4.12
C ALA A 552 -12.76 10.68 3.52
N ALA A 553 -12.68 9.64 4.37
CA ALA A 553 -12.70 8.25 3.94
C ALA A 553 -13.98 7.91 3.18
N LEU A 554 -15.15 8.30 3.72
CA LEU A 554 -16.43 8.07 3.07
C LEU A 554 -16.52 8.79 1.73
N TYR A 555 -16.39 10.13 1.73
CA TYR A 555 -16.57 10.95 0.52
C TYR A 555 -15.63 10.57 -0.62
N LEU A 556 -14.34 10.38 -0.33
CA LEU A 556 -13.36 10.04 -1.35
C LEU A 556 -13.55 8.60 -1.84
N SER A 557 -13.93 7.66 -0.97
CA SER A 557 -14.16 6.26 -1.37
C SER A 557 -15.45 6.05 -2.17
N THR A 558 -16.50 6.85 -1.96
CA THR A 558 -17.83 6.59 -2.56
C THR A 558 -18.30 7.61 -3.61
N THR A 559 -17.74 8.83 -3.62
CA THR A 559 -18.32 9.96 -4.37
C THR A 559 -17.33 10.65 -5.31
N HIS A 560 -16.14 11.03 -4.84
CA HIS A 560 -15.19 11.79 -5.65
C HIS A 560 -14.52 10.92 -6.74
N GLN A 561 -14.47 11.41 -7.98
CA GLN A 561 -14.02 10.67 -9.17
C GLN A 561 -14.77 9.32 -9.40
N ARG A 562 -16.07 9.27 -9.09
CA ARG A 562 -16.87 8.03 -9.24
C ARG A 562 -17.14 7.65 -10.70
N GLY A 563 -17.46 8.64 -11.55
CA GLY A 563 -17.93 8.43 -12.92
C GLY A 563 -17.02 7.55 -13.78
N ALA A 564 -15.70 7.67 -13.62
CA ALA A 564 -14.70 6.90 -14.38
C ALA A 564 -14.78 5.37 -14.15
N VAL A 565 -15.26 4.93 -12.98
CA VAL A 565 -15.49 3.50 -12.70
C VAL A 565 -16.97 3.13 -12.92
N ALA A 566 -17.89 4.03 -12.57
CA ALA A 566 -19.33 3.81 -12.66
C ALA A 566 -19.87 3.70 -14.10
N VAL A 567 -19.15 4.22 -15.10
CA VAL A 567 -19.49 4.07 -16.51
C VAL A 567 -19.30 2.63 -17.03
N MET A 568 -18.36 1.86 -16.45
CA MET A 568 -17.96 0.55 -16.99
C MET A 568 -19.04 -0.55 -16.91
N PRO A 569 -19.83 -0.69 -15.82
CA PRO A 569 -21.00 -1.57 -15.80
C PRO A 569 -22.11 -1.17 -16.77
N PHE A 570 -22.20 0.12 -17.14
CA PHE A 570 -23.16 0.59 -18.13
C PHE A 570 -22.69 0.21 -19.54
N LEU A 571 -21.44 0.52 -19.90
CA LEU A 571 -20.85 0.12 -21.18
C LEU A 571 -20.95 -1.40 -21.41
N SER A 572 -20.67 -2.21 -20.38
CA SER A 572 -20.80 -3.68 -20.47
C SER A 572 -22.23 -4.14 -20.83
N ARG A 573 -23.28 -3.42 -20.38
CA ARG A 573 -24.67 -3.70 -20.78
C ARG A 573 -24.97 -3.22 -22.20
N GLU A 574 -24.59 -1.99 -22.53
CA GLU A 574 -24.78 -1.41 -23.88
C GLU A 574 -24.12 -2.25 -24.97
N ILE A 575 -22.88 -2.71 -24.74
CA ILE A 575 -22.15 -3.62 -25.64
C ILE A 575 -22.96 -4.89 -25.87
N ASN A 576 -23.47 -5.53 -24.81
CA ASN A 576 -24.29 -6.73 -24.92
C ASN A 576 -25.60 -6.48 -25.68
N GLU A 577 -26.27 -5.35 -25.48
CA GLU A 577 -27.46 -4.98 -26.26
C GLU A 577 -27.16 -4.78 -27.75
N ILE A 578 -26.06 -4.08 -28.08
CA ILE A 578 -25.66 -3.82 -29.47
C ILE A 578 -25.36 -5.14 -30.17
N LEU A 579 -24.63 -6.05 -29.50
CA LEU A 579 -24.37 -7.41 -30.01
C LEU A 579 -25.68 -8.19 -30.21
N GLN A 580 -26.60 -8.17 -29.25
CA GLN A 580 -27.90 -8.84 -29.38
C GLN A 580 -28.70 -8.30 -30.58
N LYS A 581 -28.85 -6.98 -30.72
CA LYS A 581 -29.54 -6.33 -31.84
C LYS A 581 -28.90 -6.71 -33.19
N ARG A 582 -27.57 -6.68 -33.29
CA ARG A 582 -26.85 -7.14 -34.51
C ARG A 582 -27.11 -8.62 -34.82
N THR A 583 -27.13 -9.50 -33.82
CA THR A 583 -27.44 -10.93 -34.06
C THR A 583 -28.89 -11.16 -34.49
N MET A 584 -29.85 -10.36 -34.01
CA MET A 584 -31.25 -10.43 -34.46
C MET A 584 -31.39 -9.96 -35.91
N ILE A 585 -30.78 -8.83 -36.27
CA ILE A 585 -30.80 -8.30 -37.65
C ILE A 585 -30.13 -9.27 -38.62
N SER A 586 -28.95 -9.81 -38.28
CA SER A 586 -28.27 -10.82 -39.11
C SER A 586 -29.05 -12.14 -39.18
N GLY A 587 -29.86 -12.47 -38.17
CA GLY A 587 -30.78 -13.60 -38.20
C GLY A 587 -31.95 -13.39 -39.15
N ALA A 588 -32.59 -12.21 -39.10
CA ALA A 588 -33.72 -11.84 -39.94
C ALA A 588 -33.33 -11.67 -41.43
N LEU A 589 -32.17 -11.06 -41.71
CA LEU A 589 -31.63 -11.00 -43.08
C LEU A 589 -31.11 -12.37 -43.57
N GLY A 590 -30.92 -13.33 -42.66
CA GLY A 590 -30.45 -14.68 -42.95
C GLY A 590 -31.56 -15.68 -43.29
N THR A 591 -32.85 -15.31 -43.16
CA THR A 591 -33.98 -16.23 -43.41
C THR A 591 -34.52 -16.21 -44.85
N ASP A 592 -34.15 -15.22 -45.67
CA ASP A 592 -34.72 -15.04 -47.03
C ASP A 592 -33.89 -15.66 -48.17
N SER A 593 -32.96 -16.59 -47.88
CA SER A 593 -32.10 -17.22 -48.90
C SER A 593 -31.85 -18.73 -48.76
N VAL A 594 -32.76 -19.46 -48.10
CA VAL A 594 -32.75 -20.94 -48.15
C VAL A 594 -34.12 -21.47 -48.59
N ASN A 595 -34.39 -21.38 -49.90
CA ASN A 595 -35.43 -22.18 -50.53
C ASN A 595 -35.09 -22.54 -51.99
N SER A 596 -34.13 -23.45 -52.18
CA SER A 596 -34.00 -24.34 -53.35
C SER A 596 -32.81 -25.29 -53.17
N GLY A 597 -32.92 -26.54 -53.62
CA GLY A 597 -31.77 -27.43 -53.82
C GLY A 597 -31.60 -28.62 -52.87
N SER A 598 -32.46 -29.64 -53.02
CA SER A 598 -32.13 -31.09 -52.91
C SER A 598 -31.26 -31.63 -51.75
N SER A 599 -31.93 -32.37 -50.86
CA SER A 599 -31.57 -33.75 -50.44
C SER A 599 -30.22 -34.35 -50.92
N GLY A 600 -29.35 -34.73 -49.97
CA GLY A 600 -28.08 -35.39 -50.27
C GLY A 600 -27.29 -35.90 -49.05
N ILE A 601 -27.82 -36.94 -48.39
CA ILE A 601 -27.11 -38.13 -47.89
C ILE A 601 -25.80 -37.94 -47.08
N ASP A 602 -25.85 -38.36 -45.80
CA ASP A 602 -24.68 -38.80 -45.05
C ASP A 602 -23.95 -39.95 -45.76
N THR A 603 -22.66 -39.80 -46.11
CA THR A 603 -21.71 -40.93 -46.02
C THR A 603 -20.24 -40.52 -46.06
N LEU A 604 -19.47 -41.14 -45.17
CA LEU A 604 -18.08 -41.57 -45.31
C LEU A 604 -17.27 -41.08 -46.54
N ASN A 605 -16.10 -40.49 -46.27
CA ASN A 605 -14.91 -41.15 -46.80
C ASN A 605 -13.63 -40.98 -45.95
N ARG A 606 -12.90 -42.09 -45.83
CA ARG A 606 -11.65 -42.24 -45.06
C ARG A 606 -10.53 -42.50 -46.07
N GLY A 607 -9.98 -41.43 -46.64
CA GLY A 607 -9.01 -41.49 -47.74
C GLY A 607 -7.56 -41.27 -47.29
N ARG A 608 -6.74 -42.32 -47.41
CA ARG A 608 -5.29 -42.34 -47.15
C ARG A 608 -4.53 -41.87 -48.39
N ILE A 609 -3.61 -40.91 -48.25
CA ILE A 609 -2.45 -40.76 -49.15
C ILE A 609 -1.20 -40.53 -48.29
N GLU A 610 -0.20 -41.39 -48.49
CA GLU A 610 1.16 -41.23 -47.97
C GLU A 610 2.00 -40.45 -49.00
N GLY A 611 2.89 -39.57 -48.53
CA GLY A 611 3.74 -38.75 -49.39
C GLY A 611 5.01 -38.33 -48.63
N GLN A 612 6.15 -38.87 -49.07
CA GLN A 612 7.47 -38.80 -48.46
C GLN A 612 8.05 -37.38 -48.37
N GLY A 613 8.96 -37.14 -47.41
CA GLY A 613 9.82 -35.95 -47.35
C GLY A 613 10.58 -35.85 -46.02
N ALA A 614 11.90 -36.02 -46.05
CA ALA A 614 12.74 -36.11 -44.85
C ALA A 614 13.44 -34.78 -44.49
N ASP A 615 13.78 -34.65 -43.21
CA ASP A 615 14.89 -33.90 -42.60
C ASP A 615 15.17 -32.43 -43.00
N THR A 616 14.96 -31.50 -42.07
CA THR A 616 16.06 -30.97 -41.22
C THR A 616 15.62 -29.95 -40.14
N ILE A 617 16.37 -29.93 -39.02
CA ILE A 617 16.48 -28.87 -37.98
C ILE A 617 15.17 -28.51 -37.23
N GLY A 618 14.93 -29.21 -36.11
CA GLY A 618 13.88 -28.88 -35.14
C GLY A 618 14.43 -28.14 -33.90
N GLY A 619 13.90 -26.95 -33.62
CA GLY A 619 14.29 -26.17 -32.43
C GLY A 619 13.48 -24.89 -32.25
N GLY A 620 12.17 -24.98 -31.94
CA GLY A 620 11.35 -23.78 -31.70
C GLY A 620 9.84 -23.97 -31.49
N GLU A 621 9.24 -25.10 -31.91
CA GLU A 621 7.77 -25.22 -31.95
C GLU A 621 7.08 -25.79 -30.69
N GLY A 622 7.80 -26.02 -29.58
CA GLY A 622 7.21 -26.60 -28.37
C GLY A 622 6.14 -25.72 -27.72
N LEU A 623 6.45 -24.44 -27.54
CA LEU A 623 5.65 -23.54 -26.68
C LEU A 623 4.37 -23.03 -27.37
N GLN A 624 4.44 -22.67 -28.66
CA GLN A 624 3.26 -22.25 -29.42
C GLN A 624 2.26 -23.40 -29.64
N ARG A 625 2.73 -24.65 -29.79
CA ARG A 625 1.85 -25.84 -29.88
C ARG A 625 1.17 -26.16 -28.54
N GLN A 626 1.78 -25.85 -27.40
CA GLN A 626 1.12 -25.96 -26.08
C GLN A 626 0.10 -24.83 -25.85
N MET A 627 0.42 -23.57 -26.15
CA MET A 627 -0.54 -22.45 -26.02
C MET A 627 -1.79 -22.65 -26.91
N ARG A 628 -1.62 -23.11 -28.16
CA ARG A 628 -2.75 -23.46 -29.06
C ARG A 628 -3.58 -24.67 -28.59
N ARG A 629 -3.04 -25.54 -27.72
CA ARG A 629 -3.79 -26.65 -27.11
C ARG A 629 -4.61 -26.23 -25.90
N GLY A 630 -4.17 -25.22 -25.12
CA GLY A 630 -4.95 -24.64 -24.02
C GLY A 630 -6.25 -24.00 -24.49
N ALA A 631 -6.19 -23.20 -25.56
CA ALA A 631 -7.35 -22.49 -26.14
C ALA A 631 -8.45 -23.41 -26.71
N ARG A 632 -8.19 -24.72 -26.91
CA ARG A 632 -9.17 -25.69 -27.46
C ARG A 632 -10.01 -26.42 -26.41
N LYS A 633 -9.73 -26.28 -25.10
CA LYS A 633 -10.41 -27.03 -24.02
C LYS A 633 -11.40 -26.20 -23.18
N GLY A 634 -12.22 -25.38 -23.84
CA GLY A 634 -13.35 -24.69 -23.21
C GLY A 634 -14.54 -24.62 -24.16
N GLU A 635 -15.59 -25.41 -23.90
CA GLU A 635 -16.78 -25.46 -24.76
C GLU A 635 -17.53 -24.12 -24.79
N ASN A 636 -17.45 -23.30 -23.74
CA ASN A 636 -17.95 -21.92 -23.74
C ASN A 636 -17.21 -21.01 -24.74
N GLY A 637 -15.92 -21.25 -24.98
CA GLY A 637 -15.17 -20.57 -26.03
C GLY A 637 -15.72 -20.87 -27.43
N SER A 638 -16.30 -22.05 -27.65
CA SER A 638 -16.93 -22.40 -28.94
C SER A 638 -18.20 -21.60 -29.23
N LEU A 639 -18.96 -21.23 -28.19
CA LEU A 639 -20.23 -20.52 -28.29
C LEU A 639 -20.01 -19.01 -28.49
N PHE A 640 -18.99 -18.45 -27.83
CA PHE A 640 -18.57 -17.06 -28.00
C PHE A 640 -17.81 -16.83 -29.33
N LEU A 641 -16.87 -17.70 -29.70
CA LEU A 641 -16.21 -17.63 -31.02
C LEU A 641 -17.19 -17.87 -32.18
N ARG A 642 -18.31 -18.58 -31.95
CA ARG A 642 -19.43 -18.66 -32.92
C ARG A 642 -20.17 -17.33 -33.10
N ARG A 643 -20.26 -16.47 -32.07
CA ARG A 643 -20.84 -15.11 -32.20
C ARG A 643 -19.91 -14.19 -32.99
N LEU A 644 -18.62 -14.17 -32.67
CA LEU A 644 -17.62 -13.37 -33.40
C LEU A 644 -17.49 -13.78 -34.88
N LYS A 645 -17.66 -15.07 -35.21
CA LYS A 645 -17.61 -15.57 -36.60
C LYS A 645 -18.76 -15.12 -37.52
N LYS A 646 -19.74 -14.36 -37.03
CA LYS A 646 -20.87 -13.86 -37.83
C LYS A 646 -21.16 -12.35 -37.72
N GLY A 647 -20.39 -11.57 -36.96
CA GLY A 647 -20.67 -10.13 -36.83
C GLY A 647 -19.51 -9.28 -36.33
N ARG A 648 -19.50 -8.01 -36.74
CA ARG A 648 -18.59 -6.95 -36.27
C ARG A 648 -18.73 -6.76 -34.75
N GLY A 649 -17.60 -6.68 -34.04
CA GLY A 649 -17.55 -6.33 -32.60
C GLY A 649 -18.00 -4.89 -32.31
N VAL A 650 -18.22 -4.56 -31.04
CA VAL A 650 -18.65 -3.21 -30.62
C VAL A 650 -17.42 -2.35 -30.37
N GLU A 651 -17.35 -1.18 -31.00
CA GLU A 651 -16.24 -0.23 -30.79
C GLU A 651 -16.63 0.88 -29.81
N VAL A 652 -15.82 1.08 -28.78
CA VAL A 652 -16.00 2.10 -27.74
C VAL A 652 -14.80 3.03 -27.73
N LEU A 653 -15.03 4.31 -28.05
CA LEU A 653 -14.01 5.34 -28.09
C LEU A 653 -14.08 6.24 -26.85
N PHE A 654 -12.97 6.32 -26.12
CA PHE A 654 -12.78 7.20 -24.97
C PHE A 654 -12.08 8.49 -25.42
N LEU A 655 -12.86 9.54 -25.67
CA LEU A 655 -12.40 10.92 -25.94
C LEU A 655 -12.24 11.67 -24.61
N MET A 656 -11.24 11.25 -23.86
CA MET A 656 -10.89 11.77 -22.54
C MET A 656 -9.37 11.61 -22.33
N PRO A 657 -8.77 12.27 -21.33
CA PRO A 657 -7.34 12.11 -21.05
C PRO A 657 -6.97 10.64 -20.90
N CYS A 658 -5.81 10.25 -21.43
CA CYS A 658 -5.34 8.86 -21.45
C CYS A 658 -5.47 8.20 -20.07
N HIS A 659 -5.81 6.91 -20.05
CA HIS A 659 -5.84 6.08 -18.84
C HIS A 659 -6.84 6.49 -17.73
N SER A 660 -7.72 7.47 -17.98
CA SER A 660 -8.74 7.95 -17.03
C SER A 660 -9.76 6.89 -16.57
N THR A 661 -9.93 5.82 -17.34
CA THR A 661 -10.86 4.70 -17.04
C THR A 661 -10.12 3.36 -17.12
N PRO A 662 -10.59 2.31 -16.41
CA PRO A 662 -10.14 0.94 -16.64
C PRO A 662 -10.73 0.37 -17.94
N PHE A 663 -10.14 -0.70 -18.46
CA PHE A 663 -10.48 -1.29 -19.75
C PHE A 663 -11.01 -2.73 -19.58
N HIS A 664 -10.24 -3.75 -20.02
CA HIS A 664 -10.73 -5.12 -20.15
C HIS A 664 -10.74 -5.86 -18.82
N SER A 665 -9.94 -5.45 -17.83
CA SER A 665 -10.08 -5.94 -16.44
C SER A 665 -11.45 -5.66 -15.84
N HIS A 666 -12.18 -4.66 -16.36
CA HIS A 666 -13.49 -4.24 -15.86
C HIS A 666 -14.67 -4.67 -16.74
N ILE A 667 -14.50 -4.76 -18.06
CA ILE A 667 -15.55 -5.23 -18.98
C ILE A 667 -15.50 -6.76 -19.14
N HIS A 668 -14.31 -7.34 -19.23
CA HIS A 668 -14.05 -8.77 -19.47
C HIS A 668 -14.90 -9.35 -20.62
N ASP A 669 -14.85 -8.69 -21.77
CA ASP A 669 -15.49 -9.11 -23.03
C ASP A 669 -14.49 -8.94 -24.18
N LEU A 670 -14.42 -9.93 -25.08
CA LEU A 670 -13.54 -9.98 -26.25
C LEU A 670 -14.24 -9.44 -27.52
N ALA A 671 -15.56 -9.27 -27.51
CA ALA A 671 -16.33 -8.65 -28.59
C ALA A 671 -16.40 -7.12 -28.46
N ALA A 672 -15.96 -6.57 -27.33
CA ALA A 672 -15.70 -5.16 -27.13
C ALA A 672 -14.30 -4.79 -27.63
N ARG A 673 -14.19 -3.76 -28.47
CA ARG A 673 -12.93 -3.09 -28.81
C ARG A 673 -12.91 -1.72 -28.12
N LEU A 674 -12.01 -1.55 -27.16
CA LEU A 674 -11.86 -0.31 -26.41
C LEU A 674 -10.67 0.48 -26.97
N THR A 675 -10.87 1.76 -27.28
CA THR A 675 -9.85 2.67 -27.80
C THR A 675 -9.87 3.97 -27.01
N MET A 676 -8.69 4.49 -26.65
CA MET A 676 -8.52 5.78 -25.97
C MET A 676 -7.39 6.56 -26.63
N LEU A 677 -7.33 7.85 -26.32
CA LEU A 677 -6.28 8.76 -26.73
C LEU A 677 -4.94 8.38 -26.08
N SER A 678 -3.89 8.33 -26.89
CA SER A 678 -2.52 8.01 -26.47
C SER A 678 -1.84 9.18 -25.77
N CYS A 679 -0.91 8.83 -24.88
CA CYS A 679 0.00 9.75 -24.21
C CYS A 679 1.38 9.12 -23.99
N ALA A 680 1.77 8.25 -24.94
CA ALA A 680 3.13 7.71 -24.97
C ALA A 680 4.14 8.84 -25.23
N PRO A 681 5.31 8.83 -24.56
CA PRO A 681 6.34 9.84 -24.79
C PRO A 681 6.98 9.65 -26.18
N THR A 682 7.17 10.75 -26.90
CA THR A 682 7.89 10.77 -28.19
C THR A 682 9.37 10.99 -27.92
N ILE A 683 10.24 10.14 -28.49
CA ILE A 683 11.69 10.34 -28.45
C ILE A 683 12.14 10.99 -29.75
N THR A 684 12.67 12.20 -29.67
CA THR A 684 13.29 12.88 -30.82
C THR A 684 14.81 12.88 -30.64
N SER A 685 15.51 12.24 -31.57
CA SER A 685 16.97 12.32 -31.68
C SER A 685 17.37 13.51 -32.54
N HIS A 686 18.17 14.41 -32.01
CA HIS A 686 18.63 15.61 -32.73
C HIS A 686 19.95 15.33 -33.45
N PRO A 687 20.25 16.03 -34.56
CA PRO A 687 21.51 15.86 -35.30
C PRO A 687 22.79 16.12 -34.49
N ASN A 688 22.68 16.82 -33.36
CA ASN A 688 23.78 17.06 -32.41
C ASN A 688 24.00 15.92 -31.41
N GLY A 689 23.30 14.80 -31.56
CA GLY A 689 23.36 13.64 -30.64
C GLY A 689 22.58 13.83 -29.34
N SER A 690 21.87 14.95 -29.14
CA SER A 690 20.99 15.11 -27.98
C SER A 690 19.67 14.35 -28.21
N ILE A 691 19.12 13.79 -27.13
CA ILE A 691 17.84 13.08 -27.15
C ILE A 691 16.88 13.91 -26.30
N THR A 692 15.78 14.36 -26.89
CA THR A 692 14.69 15.01 -26.17
C THR A 692 13.49 14.07 -26.12
N VAL A 693 12.90 13.94 -24.94
CA VAL A 693 11.62 13.25 -24.76
C VAL A 693 10.52 14.31 -24.65
N SER A 694 9.64 14.40 -25.64
CA SER A 694 8.45 15.25 -25.58
C SER A 694 7.25 14.43 -25.11
N ARG A 695 6.24 15.13 -24.58
CA ARG A 695 4.92 14.57 -24.30
C ARG A 695 3.91 15.29 -25.18
N GLU A 696 3.85 14.89 -26.44
CA GLU A 696 2.68 15.15 -27.27
C GLU A 696 1.58 14.17 -26.83
N THR A 697 0.38 14.68 -26.55
CA THR A 697 -0.76 13.82 -26.23
C THR A 697 -1.82 13.96 -27.31
N GLU A 698 -2.36 12.83 -27.78
CA GLU A 698 -3.49 12.85 -28.73
C GLU A 698 -4.70 13.60 -28.16
N PHE A 699 -4.76 13.79 -26.84
CA PHE A 699 -5.77 14.60 -26.17
C PHE A 699 -5.59 16.11 -26.41
N GLU A 700 -4.36 16.63 -26.45
CA GLU A 700 -4.11 18.04 -26.78
C GLU A 700 -4.37 18.30 -28.27
N ASP A 701 -3.97 17.37 -29.15
CA ASP A 701 -4.32 17.41 -30.58
C ASP A 701 -5.85 17.42 -30.77
N MET A 702 -6.56 16.51 -30.11
CA MET A 702 -8.03 16.40 -30.15
C MET A 702 -8.72 17.65 -29.59
N LEU A 703 -8.16 18.32 -28.58
CA LEU A 703 -8.70 19.59 -28.08
C LEU A 703 -8.47 20.76 -29.05
N SER A 704 -7.40 20.71 -29.87
CA SER A 704 -7.07 21.80 -30.79
C SER A 704 -7.99 21.87 -32.01
N ASP A 705 -8.32 20.72 -32.61
CA ASP A 705 -9.33 20.57 -33.65
C ASP A 705 -9.96 19.15 -33.58
N PRO A 706 -11.07 18.98 -32.84
CA PRO A 706 -11.74 17.70 -32.72
C PRO A 706 -12.26 17.16 -34.06
N HIS A 707 -12.65 18.06 -34.98
CA HIS A 707 -13.23 17.68 -36.27
C HIS A 707 -12.17 17.12 -37.21
N ALA A 708 -11.02 17.79 -37.36
CA ALA A 708 -9.90 17.28 -38.14
C ALA A 708 -9.31 16.00 -37.51
N PHE A 709 -9.17 15.97 -36.18
CA PHE A 709 -8.66 14.79 -35.46
C PHE A 709 -9.49 13.53 -35.72
N LEU A 710 -10.83 13.66 -35.67
CA LEU A 710 -11.75 12.55 -35.93
C LEU A 710 -11.87 12.22 -37.42
N ALA A 711 -11.87 13.21 -38.31
CA ALA A 711 -11.89 13.02 -39.77
C ALA A 711 -10.65 12.31 -40.31
N ALA A 712 -9.48 12.52 -39.70
CA ALA A 712 -8.25 11.81 -40.05
C ALA A 712 -8.26 10.33 -39.63
N ARG A 713 -8.93 9.99 -38.52
CA ARG A 713 -8.97 8.63 -37.96
C ARG A 713 -10.17 7.79 -38.42
N TYR A 714 -11.28 8.42 -38.83
CA TYR A 714 -12.55 7.75 -39.12
C TYR A 714 -13.18 8.17 -40.45
N SER A 715 -13.75 7.20 -41.17
CA SER A 715 -14.50 7.38 -42.41
C SER A 715 -15.79 8.17 -42.17
N LEU A 716 -15.76 9.46 -42.48
CA LEU A 716 -16.94 10.34 -42.45
C LEU A 716 -17.74 10.26 -43.75
N HIS A 717 -19.07 10.11 -43.61
CA HIS A 717 -20.04 10.18 -44.70
C HIS A 717 -20.03 11.57 -45.35
N PRO A 718 -20.34 11.74 -46.65
CA PRO A 718 -20.32 13.06 -47.30
C PRO A 718 -21.17 14.13 -46.60
N SER A 719 -22.30 13.74 -46.00
CA SER A 719 -23.14 14.66 -45.21
C SER A 719 -22.47 15.15 -43.93
N THR A 720 -21.64 14.34 -43.27
CA THR A 720 -20.93 14.75 -42.04
C THR A 720 -19.64 15.52 -42.35
N ARG A 721 -19.04 15.31 -43.52
CA ARG A 721 -17.94 16.15 -44.03
C ARG A 721 -18.36 17.61 -44.23
N GLY A 722 -19.60 17.86 -44.65
CA GLY A 722 -20.14 19.22 -44.82
C GLY A 722 -20.19 20.02 -43.51
N CYS A 723 -20.63 19.40 -42.41
CA CYS A 723 -20.62 20.07 -41.10
C CYS A 723 -19.21 20.21 -40.51
N ALA A 724 -18.29 19.29 -40.78
CA ALA A 724 -16.89 19.43 -40.37
C ALA A 724 -16.24 20.68 -40.99
N LEU A 725 -16.48 20.91 -42.29
CA LEU A 725 -16.02 22.11 -43.00
C LEU A 725 -16.71 23.40 -42.51
N ALA A 726 -18.01 23.35 -42.24
CA ALA A 726 -18.75 24.52 -41.72
C ALA A 726 -18.36 24.90 -40.29
N ALA A 727 -17.91 23.92 -39.47
CA ALA A 727 -17.41 24.19 -38.12
C ALA A 727 -16.02 24.86 -38.14
N THR A 728 -15.14 24.45 -39.06
CA THR A 728 -13.80 25.04 -39.18
C THR A 728 -13.79 26.52 -39.59
N ASP A 729 -14.79 26.99 -40.34
CA ASP A 729 -14.91 28.41 -40.72
C ASP A 729 -15.19 29.36 -39.53
N GLY A 730 -15.63 28.82 -38.38
CA GLY A 730 -15.86 29.59 -37.15
C GLY A 730 -14.63 29.74 -36.24
N CYS A 731 -13.66 28.82 -36.33
CA CYS A 731 -12.50 28.75 -35.43
C CYS A 731 -11.27 29.37 -36.07
N LYS A 732 -11.04 30.68 -35.82
CA LYS A 732 -9.72 31.29 -36.14
C LYS A 732 -8.64 30.62 -35.28
N PRO A 733 -7.56 30.06 -35.88
CA PRO A 733 -6.48 29.47 -35.12
C PRO A 733 -5.71 30.56 -34.36
N ALA A 734 -5.73 30.48 -33.04
CA ALA A 734 -4.97 31.36 -32.17
C ALA A 734 -3.51 30.88 -32.03
N TYR A 735 -2.76 30.85 -33.14
CA TYR A 735 -1.33 30.56 -33.12
C TYR A 735 -0.53 31.64 -33.87
N LYS A 736 0.25 32.43 -33.12
CA LYS A 736 1.36 33.21 -33.67
C LYS A 736 2.62 32.35 -33.56
N GLY A 737 3.04 31.75 -34.67
CA GLY A 737 4.28 30.97 -34.76
C GLY A 737 4.41 30.30 -36.12
N ASP A 738 5.51 30.54 -36.81
CA ASP A 738 5.73 30.14 -38.21
C ASP A 738 5.98 28.62 -38.37
N THR A 739 4.91 27.81 -38.37
CA THR A 739 5.01 26.36 -38.65
C THR A 739 3.96 25.80 -39.61
N ALA A 740 3.04 26.62 -40.13
CA ALA A 740 2.02 26.18 -41.10
C ALA A 740 2.60 25.65 -42.44
N GLN A 741 3.86 25.99 -42.76
CA GLN A 741 4.58 25.46 -43.93
C GLN A 741 5.23 24.10 -43.65
N ALA A 742 5.62 23.81 -42.40
CA ALA A 742 6.36 22.58 -42.03
C ALA A 742 5.46 21.33 -42.03
N ALA A 743 4.16 21.48 -41.74
CA ALA A 743 3.20 20.37 -41.69
C ALA A 743 2.92 19.71 -43.06
N LYS A 744 3.41 20.27 -44.18
CA LYS A 744 3.36 19.66 -45.52
C LYS A 744 4.67 19.02 -45.98
N GLU A 745 5.78 19.28 -45.29
CA GLU A 745 7.10 18.72 -45.62
C GLU A 745 7.52 17.62 -44.63
N ALA A 746 6.87 17.53 -43.47
CA ALA A 746 7.07 16.47 -42.47
C ALA A 746 6.34 15.14 -42.81
N ALA A 747 6.41 14.70 -44.07
CA ALA A 747 6.18 13.30 -44.39
C ALA A 747 7.53 12.55 -44.26
N PRO A 748 7.67 11.55 -43.36
CA PRO A 748 8.94 10.84 -43.19
C PRO A 748 9.19 9.93 -44.40
N SER A 749 9.89 10.46 -45.39
CA SER A 749 10.53 9.69 -46.46
C SER A 749 11.78 8.97 -45.91
N VAL A 750 11.56 7.96 -45.07
CA VAL A 750 12.62 7.07 -44.55
C VAL A 750 12.42 5.67 -45.13
N CYS A 751 12.60 5.55 -46.44
CA CYS A 751 12.64 4.30 -47.19
C CYS A 751 13.55 4.43 -48.42
N GLU A 752 14.87 4.60 -48.21
CA GLU A 752 15.92 4.12 -49.12
C GLU A 752 17.32 4.21 -48.48
N ALA A 753 18.19 3.24 -48.80
CA ALA A 753 19.56 3.01 -48.25
C ALA A 753 19.64 2.83 -46.71
N GLU A 754 19.86 1.64 -46.16
CA GLU A 754 21.03 0.78 -46.39
C GLU A 754 20.72 -0.73 -46.32
N SER A 755 21.37 -1.49 -47.19
CA SER A 755 21.41 -2.95 -47.15
C SER A 755 22.49 -3.47 -46.19
N ASN A 756 22.28 -4.66 -45.64
CA ASN A 756 23.23 -5.46 -44.83
C ASN A 756 23.53 -5.02 -43.38
N ARG A 757 22.59 -5.33 -42.46
CA ARG A 757 22.91 -6.11 -41.23
C ARG A 757 21.64 -6.73 -40.64
N GLY A 758 21.69 -8.03 -40.33
CA GLY A 758 20.53 -8.79 -39.88
C GLY A 758 20.06 -8.42 -38.48
N GLY A 759 18.89 -7.76 -38.39
CA GLY A 759 18.13 -7.57 -37.15
C GLY A 759 16.66 -7.84 -37.42
N MET A 760 16.09 -8.86 -36.78
CA MET A 760 14.67 -9.22 -36.95
C MET A 760 13.77 -8.27 -36.15
N CYS A 761 13.21 -7.25 -36.81
CA CYS A 761 12.02 -6.57 -36.32
C CYS A 761 10.83 -7.54 -36.41
N LEU A 762 10.31 -7.98 -35.27
CA LEU A 762 9.04 -8.72 -35.23
C LEU A 762 7.88 -7.71 -35.32
N GLU A 763 7.21 -7.68 -36.46
CA GLU A 763 6.00 -6.87 -36.67
C GLU A 763 4.95 -7.15 -35.58
N GLN A 764 4.72 -6.17 -34.70
CA GLN A 764 3.40 -6.05 -34.09
C GLN A 764 2.44 -5.60 -35.21
N LYS A 765 1.60 -6.52 -35.71
CA LYS A 765 0.37 -6.14 -36.42
C LYS A 765 -0.65 -5.52 -35.46
N GLN A 766 -0.33 -4.33 -34.94
CA GLN A 766 -1.30 -3.26 -35.05
C GLN A 766 -1.49 -3.05 -36.55
N VAL A 767 -2.72 -3.22 -37.03
CA VAL A 767 -3.01 -2.85 -38.40
C VAL A 767 -3.09 -1.32 -38.41
N ASP A 768 -1.97 -0.71 -38.82
CA ASP A 768 -1.97 0.60 -39.45
C ASP A 768 -2.79 0.50 -40.73
N HIS A 769 -4.09 0.64 -40.52
CA HIS A 769 -5.02 0.99 -41.57
C HIS A 769 -4.68 2.41 -42.02
N GLY A 770 -4.64 2.62 -43.33
CA GLY A 770 -4.40 3.93 -43.90
C GLY A 770 -5.40 4.98 -43.39
N VAL A 771 -4.99 6.24 -43.45
CA VAL A 771 -5.80 7.41 -43.10
C VAL A 771 -7.20 7.29 -43.71
N GLY A 772 -8.22 7.21 -42.86
CA GLY A 772 -9.63 7.24 -43.27
C GLY A 772 -10.36 5.90 -43.48
N GLU A 773 -9.83 4.73 -43.13
CA GLU A 773 -10.50 3.41 -43.34
C GLU A 773 -11.48 2.93 -42.23
N ARG A 774 -11.52 3.53 -41.03
CA ARG A 774 -12.36 3.02 -39.93
C ARG A 774 -13.74 3.65 -39.88
N GLU A 775 -14.81 2.86 -39.89
CA GLU A 775 -16.15 3.37 -39.56
C GLU A 775 -16.21 3.95 -38.13
N LEU A 776 -17.02 4.99 -37.96
CA LEU A 776 -17.29 5.63 -36.66
C LEU A 776 -17.72 4.63 -35.55
N PRO A 777 -17.25 4.81 -34.30
CA PRO A 777 -17.46 3.89 -33.19
C PRO A 777 -18.94 3.77 -32.77
N ASP A 778 -19.31 2.69 -32.09
CA ASP A 778 -20.69 2.48 -31.63
C ASP A 778 -21.05 3.32 -30.40
N LEU A 779 -20.06 3.50 -29.51
CA LEU A 779 -20.16 4.26 -28.27
C LEU A 779 -19.00 5.25 -28.17
N VAL A 780 -19.27 6.47 -27.72
CA VAL A 780 -18.27 7.49 -27.39
C VAL A 780 -18.41 7.88 -25.93
N VAL A 781 -17.29 8.02 -25.22
CA VAL A 781 -17.22 8.37 -23.80
C VAL A 781 -16.29 9.56 -23.61
N ALA A 782 -16.76 10.63 -22.97
CA ALA A 782 -16.02 11.87 -22.74
C ALA A 782 -16.36 12.47 -21.36
N PHE A 783 -15.64 13.50 -20.90
CA PHE A 783 -16.12 14.32 -19.78
C PHE A 783 -17.02 15.46 -20.26
N ASP A 784 -17.80 16.05 -19.35
CA ASP A 784 -18.63 17.23 -19.61
C ASP A 784 -17.81 18.49 -19.98
N THR A 785 -16.54 18.57 -19.58
CA THR A 785 -15.60 19.60 -20.04
C THR A 785 -15.36 19.55 -21.55
N GLU A 786 -15.32 18.35 -22.15
CA GLU A 786 -15.10 18.18 -23.59
C GLU A 786 -16.41 18.19 -24.41
N GLU A 787 -17.59 18.13 -23.74
CA GLU A 787 -18.92 18.07 -24.38
C GLU A 787 -19.13 19.22 -25.39
N ASN A 788 -18.83 20.45 -25.00
CA ASN A 788 -19.05 21.64 -25.85
C ASN A 788 -18.24 21.61 -27.16
N LEU A 789 -17.08 20.97 -27.17
CA LEU A 789 -16.21 20.85 -28.36
C LEU A 789 -16.62 19.68 -29.26
N LEU A 790 -17.22 18.64 -28.68
CA LEU A 790 -17.58 17.40 -29.38
C LEU A 790 -19.04 17.39 -29.87
N LEU A 791 -19.95 18.12 -29.21
CA LEU A 791 -21.39 18.05 -29.49
C LEU A 791 -21.77 18.31 -30.96
N PRO A 792 -21.23 19.35 -31.66
CA PRO A 792 -21.57 19.59 -33.07
C PRO A 792 -21.18 18.43 -33.99
N PHE A 793 -20.05 17.76 -33.70
CA PHE A 793 -19.65 16.55 -34.40
C PHE A 793 -20.58 15.37 -34.08
N LEU A 794 -20.86 15.14 -32.79
CA LEU A 794 -21.65 14.02 -32.32
C LEU A 794 -23.08 14.05 -32.86
N GLU A 795 -23.75 15.20 -32.81
CA GLU A 795 -25.09 15.39 -33.36
C GLU A 795 -25.12 15.14 -34.88
N CYS A 796 -24.18 15.75 -35.61
CA CYS A 796 -24.05 15.56 -37.06
C CYS A 796 -23.80 14.08 -37.43
N ALA A 797 -22.95 13.39 -36.68
CA ALA A 797 -22.65 11.98 -36.85
C ALA A 797 -23.74 11.02 -36.34
N GLY A 798 -24.88 11.55 -35.86
CA GLY A 798 -26.05 10.77 -35.46
C GLY A 798 -25.91 10.09 -34.09
N TYR A 799 -25.06 10.62 -33.21
CA TYR A 799 -24.99 10.17 -31.82
C TYR A 799 -26.08 10.82 -30.95
N LYS A 800 -26.50 10.12 -29.91
CA LYS A 800 -27.34 10.66 -28.83
C LYS A 800 -26.75 10.30 -27.48
N GLU A 801 -26.84 11.21 -26.51
CA GLU A 801 -26.51 10.91 -25.12
C GLU A 801 -27.44 9.80 -24.60
N VAL A 802 -26.87 8.78 -23.95
CA VAL A 802 -27.62 7.67 -23.34
C VAL A 802 -27.38 7.54 -21.83
N ALA A 803 -26.32 8.15 -21.30
CA ALA A 803 -26.08 8.22 -19.87
C ALA A 803 -25.11 9.36 -19.46
N ARG A 804 -25.35 9.91 -18.27
CA ARG A 804 -24.51 10.90 -17.57
C ARG A 804 -24.19 10.38 -16.18
N PHE A 805 -22.91 10.28 -15.84
CA PHE A 805 -22.43 9.78 -14.54
C PHE A 805 -21.70 10.88 -13.79
N PHE A 806 -22.14 11.17 -12.56
CA PHE A 806 -21.41 12.09 -11.69
C PHE A 806 -19.96 11.66 -11.48
N HIS A 807 -19.02 12.57 -11.69
CA HIS A 807 -17.58 12.35 -11.51
C HIS A 807 -17.04 13.04 -10.26
N ALA A 808 -16.94 14.37 -10.22
CA ALA A 808 -16.31 15.09 -9.11
C ALA A 808 -16.98 16.45 -8.81
N HIS A 809 -16.86 16.91 -7.56
CA HIS A 809 -17.29 18.26 -7.15
C HIS A 809 -16.16 19.30 -7.24
N PHE A 810 -14.91 18.83 -7.35
CA PHE A 810 -13.70 19.66 -7.30
C PHE A 810 -12.73 19.20 -8.39
N PRO A 811 -12.01 20.14 -9.03
CA PRO A 811 -11.00 19.81 -10.04
C PRO A 811 -9.86 18.98 -9.46
N VAL A 812 -9.25 18.15 -10.31
CA VAL A 812 -8.01 17.41 -10.02
C VAL A 812 -7.08 17.60 -11.21
N ASP A 813 -5.95 18.26 -10.99
CA ASP A 813 -4.89 18.60 -11.96
C ASP A 813 -5.30 19.43 -13.20
N ARG A 814 -6.59 19.58 -13.49
CA ARG A 814 -7.19 20.23 -14.67
C ARG A 814 -8.49 20.96 -14.29
N GLU A 815 -9.22 21.46 -15.28
CA GLU A 815 -10.57 22.00 -15.09
C GLU A 815 -11.55 20.97 -14.48
N LEU A 816 -12.68 21.44 -13.96
CA LEU A 816 -13.64 20.59 -13.26
C LEU A 816 -14.35 19.61 -14.20
N GLN A 817 -13.86 18.38 -14.25
CA GLN A 817 -14.54 17.24 -14.83
C GLN A 817 -15.70 16.80 -13.91
N GLY A 818 -16.87 17.39 -14.13
CA GLY A 818 -18.06 17.19 -13.30
C GLY A 818 -18.74 15.85 -13.55
N HIS A 819 -18.79 15.40 -14.80
CA HIS A 819 -19.51 14.21 -15.24
C HIS A 819 -18.78 13.45 -16.34
N VAL A 820 -19.01 12.13 -16.40
CA VAL A 820 -18.64 11.28 -17.54
C VAL A 820 -19.90 11.00 -18.37
N LEU A 821 -19.82 11.26 -19.67
CA LEU A 821 -20.92 11.15 -20.62
C LEU A 821 -20.75 9.90 -21.50
N VAL A 822 -21.86 9.30 -21.91
CA VAL A 822 -21.87 8.22 -22.90
C VAL A 822 -22.84 8.56 -24.02
N TYR A 823 -22.31 8.60 -25.24
CA TYR A 823 -23.06 8.78 -26.47
C TYR A 823 -23.13 7.46 -27.23
N ARG A 824 -24.31 7.14 -27.79
CA ARG A 824 -24.54 5.96 -28.63
C ARG A 824 -24.87 6.39 -30.05
N LYS A 825 -24.21 5.78 -31.02
CA LYS A 825 -24.52 5.99 -32.44
C LYS A 825 -25.92 5.47 -32.71
N HIS A 826 -26.81 6.31 -33.25
CA HIS A 826 -28.13 5.87 -33.64
C HIS A 826 -28.00 4.93 -34.84
N LEU A 827 -28.46 3.68 -34.68
CA LEU A 827 -28.66 2.78 -35.81
C LEU A 827 -29.80 3.35 -36.65
N VAL A 828 -29.46 4.14 -37.67
CA VAL A 828 -30.40 4.43 -38.75
C VAL A 828 -30.51 3.14 -39.56
N LEU A 829 -31.67 2.48 -39.44
CA LEU A 829 -32.05 1.41 -40.35
C LEU A 829 -32.26 2.05 -41.73
N TRP A 830 -31.31 1.79 -42.62
CA TRP A 830 -31.43 2.01 -44.07
C TRP A 830 -31.65 0.64 -44.73
#